data_AF-A0A936WAJ2-F1
#
_entry.id   AF-A0A936WAJ2-F1
#
_cell.length_a   1.000
_cell.length_b   1.000
_cell.length_c   1.000
_cell.angle_alpha   90.00
_cell.angle_beta   90.00
_cell.angle_gamma   90.00
#
_symmetry.space_group_name_H-M   'P 1'
#
loop_
_entity.id
_entity.type
_entity.pdbx_description
1 polymer ?
#
loop_
_entity_poly.entity_id
_entity_poly.type
_entity_poly.pdbx_seq_one_letter_code
_entity_poly.pdbx_strand_id
1 'polypeptide(L)'
;MRPRNLLCTLALFAAVLASAQSTFIRNYEVANGFVLKGSGSLPDGSLVLAGNSGPRGVLLSLDRDGNVKWERQYTSLGVNFAGTYIGEAYDQQYFNDVVLNASGDLFVVGSANDTILYPAGPIVLMASFDSLGDPQWARSIISTYRADLTHVSLFDPNTVLVCGWMHYLMSGVANLLTIDFGSDWVRNYYTYSDLGYMEASNSVRSADGGVLLSISSDGYNTGLQKLNDTLALTWESCWPAGSFAPMAIGGTVSGCTVAAGGQGVIRFDPSGAQLWGMSISSTPPGALNDLAIRPNGNIVLLGTTDLPDRYAYLVELDSTGTVQWSARYGATGDTVTMQDLHLLADGTLRLIGTSGSNSEPTVIAVDHLGMLGACSFPTPALSFSAFNPTSVPCGSSYLDEWASTVRHEELATTGYVTSPVACAGTSAAYQATGHCFIDLDNNGTSDISDPAVPFVQVSSLPSTGTVFTLQDGDYLFTPTDSGTFTLTGASPGPWWQLSSDSASYMVTLNTLTPSADTLDFGWAPLIDTTVVDASVVSWPLSCMGYLQQWVTLLNQGTTRPNLVVSLTLDTLLTFASATPAPDSVVGQTLYWHVDSLALFSDWQALLAVIPPGVLFVGDTAHSVLQISEIDGLGNVNAVPSYTWESIITCAYDPNDKQVEPKGAGTWGGIDATTEWLTYNVRFQNTGNDTAQTVVIEDDLSGALQWNTVQVLAASHALTAVSINTSGKSAFRFDDIWLPDSNVNEPASHGFVRFRVKPQSGLSHLTAIDNNAGIFFDLNPPVITNTVRNTIIDCNGISWQATAINDLSGLYAYSFFMDTMFYTYQWQLNNVPIPGATQSFLEPQLNGDYMVVMTDAYGCSSTSPPITIISTSIPSTPSNGMRVLPNPITDQALITFEQTLPAAAIVQIMDAQGRVVRTLTSTGSTTLVLERRGLTSGVYVLRITDEGTAIGAARFVVE
;
A
#
# COMPACT_ATOMS: atom_id res chain seq x y z
N MET A 1 27.04 -69.05 27.09
CA MET A 1 25.87 -68.83 27.96
C MET A 1 25.75 -67.32 28.21
N ARG A 2 24.54 -66.79 28.48
CA ARG A 2 24.29 -65.44 29.06
C ARG A 2 24.39 -65.53 30.61
N PRO A 3 24.24 -64.46 31.44
CA PRO A 3 23.92 -63.03 31.19
C PRO A 3 24.97 -62.06 31.84
N ARG A 4 24.79 -60.76 32.18
CA ARG A 4 23.75 -59.70 32.03
C ARG A 4 24.43 -58.28 32.13
N ASN A 5 23.64 -57.20 32.09
CA ASN A 5 23.80 -55.83 32.66
C ASN A 5 25.23 -55.28 32.95
N LEU A 6 25.59 -54.07 32.50
CA LEU A 6 24.89 -52.79 32.73
C LEU A 6 24.78 -51.93 31.46
N LEU A 7 23.76 -51.05 31.36
CA LEU A 7 23.47 -50.26 30.15
C LEU A 7 22.70 -48.98 30.50
N CYS A 8 23.35 -47.80 30.47
CA CYS A 8 22.74 -46.46 30.52
C CYS A 8 23.76 -45.37 30.19
N THR A 9 23.27 -44.17 29.85
CA THR A 9 24.02 -42.89 29.75
C THR A 9 25.35 -42.93 28.99
N LEU A 10 25.29 -43.13 27.67
CA LEU A 10 26.42 -42.89 26.76
C LEU A 10 25.94 -42.42 25.37
N ALA A 11 25.04 -41.42 25.37
CA ALA A 11 24.38 -40.89 24.16
C ALA A 11 23.87 -39.44 24.35
N LEU A 12 24.73 -38.51 24.80
CA LEU A 12 24.33 -37.10 24.98
C LEU A 12 25.52 -36.09 25.02
N PHE A 13 26.62 -36.36 24.29
CA PHE A 13 27.75 -35.43 24.12
C PHE A 13 28.29 -35.46 22.68
N ALA A 14 27.39 -35.23 21.72
CA ALA A 14 27.69 -35.08 20.30
C ALA A 14 26.64 -34.18 19.62
N ALA A 15 26.37 -33.03 20.24
CA ALA A 15 25.40 -32.05 19.74
C ALA A 15 26.04 -30.66 19.70
N VAL A 16 26.12 -30.11 18.49
CA VAL A 16 26.09 -28.66 18.21
C VAL A 16 27.16 -27.82 18.94
N LEU A 17 28.40 -27.88 18.45
CA LEU A 17 29.20 -26.65 18.32
C LEU A 17 28.62 -25.84 17.14
N ALA A 18 27.52 -25.13 17.38
CA ALA A 18 27.14 -24.04 16.48
C ALA A 18 28.06 -22.85 16.78
N SER A 19 28.68 -22.31 15.74
CA SER A 19 29.08 -20.91 15.77
C SER A 19 27.82 -20.07 15.96
N ALA A 20 27.78 -19.20 16.97
CA ALA A 20 26.77 -18.16 17.03
C ALA A 20 26.83 -17.36 15.72
N GLN A 21 25.69 -17.20 15.04
CA GLN A 21 25.64 -16.41 13.82
C GLN A 21 25.94 -14.94 14.11
N SER A 22 26.47 -14.22 13.12
CA SER A 22 26.58 -12.77 13.22
C SER A 22 25.18 -12.13 13.19
N THR A 23 24.93 -11.23 14.15
CA THR A 23 23.83 -10.26 14.06
C THR A 23 24.31 -9.06 13.24
N PHE A 24 23.48 -8.57 12.31
CA PHE A 24 23.88 -7.48 11.41
C PHE A 24 22.69 -6.67 10.91
N ILE A 25 22.96 -5.44 10.48
CA ILE A 25 22.11 -4.67 9.57
C ILE A 25 22.89 -4.53 8.27
N ARG A 26 22.24 -4.77 7.12
CA ARG A 26 22.85 -4.56 5.79
C ARG A 26 21.84 -3.95 4.84
N ASN A 27 22.25 -2.86 4.19
CA ASN A 27 21.57 -2.32 3.02
C ASN A 27 22.23 -2.86 1.75
N TYR A 28 21.46 -3.01 0.68
CA TYR A 28 21.89 -3.56 -0.60
C TYR A 28 21.56 -2.57 -1.72
N GLU A 29 22.58 -1.90 -2.26
CA GLU A 29 22.46 -1.14 -3.52
C GLU A 29 22.19 -2.11 -4.68
N VAL A 30 20.91 -2.32 -5.00
CA VAL A 30 20.46 -3.03 -6.20
C VAL A 30 19.95 -2.01 -7.22
N ALA A 31 20.21 -2.25 -8.51
CA ALA A 31 19.85 -1.31 -9.57
C ALA A 31 18.35 -0.96 -9.58
N ASN A 32 18.01 0.24 -10.05
CA ASN A 32 16.64 0.72 -10.31
C ASN A 32 15.60 0.34 -9.23
N GLY A 33 15.77 0.87 -8.02
CA GLY A 33 14.71 0.91 -6.99
C GLY A 33 14.15 -0.46 -6.63
N PHE A 34 15.02 -1.42 -6.26
CA PHE A 34 14.63 -2.80 -5.98
C PHE A 34 13.57 -2.90 -4.88
N VAL A 35 12.34 -3.24 -5.25
CA VAL A 35 11.25 -3.50 -4.30
C VAL A 35 11.32 -4.96 -3.89
N LEU A 36 11.84 -5.22 -2.69
CA LEU A 36 11.74 -6.52 -2.01
C LEU A 36 10.27 -6.90 -1.77
N LYS A 37 9.96 -8.20 -1.89
CA LYS A 37 8.58 -8.70 -1.78
C LYS A 37 8.41 -9.98 -0.95
N GLY A 38 9.36 -10.92 -1.01
CA GLY A 38 9.35 -12.14 -0.19
C GLY A 38 10.72 -12.81 -0.12
N SER A 39 10.88 -13.80 0.75
CA SER A 39 12.15 -14.50 0.96
C SER A 39 12.01 -15.95 1.40
N GLY A 40 13.10 -16.69 1.28
CA GLY A 40 13.21 -18.04 1.84
C GLY A 40 14.65 -18.46 2.07
N SER A 41 14.86 -19.45 2.95
CA SER A 41 16.19 -19.93 3.32
C SER A 41 16.55 -21.29 2.75
N LEU A 42 17.83 -21.46 2.37
CA LEU A 42 18.44 -22.77 2.15
C LEU A 42 18.68 -23.50 3.48
N PRO A 43 18.75 -24.86 3.48
CA PRO A 43 19.10 -25.64 4.67
C PRO A 43 20.48 -25.33 5.28
N ASP A 44 21.36 -24.66 4.55
CA ASP A 44 22.67 -24.19 5.04
C ASP A 44 22.58 -22.86 5.83
N GLY A 45 21.41 -22.21 5.88
CA GLY A 45 21.16 -20.92 6.52
C GLY A 45 21.41 -19.70 5.64
N SER A 46 21.74 -19.88 4.36
CA SER A 46 21.72 -18.82 3.35
C SER A 46 20.29 -18.35 3.09
N LEU A 47 20.12 -17.07 2.72
CA LEU A 47 18.83 -16.49 2.36
C LEU A 47 18.76 -16.27 0.84
N VAL A 48 17.57 -16.33 0.26
CA VAL A 48 17.25 -15.86 -1.10
C VAL A 48 16.09 -14.89 -0.99
N LEU A 49 16.24 -13.73 -1.61
CA LEU A 49 15.24 -12.67 -1.65
C LEU A 49 14.66 -12.55 -3.07
N ALA A 50 13.35 -12.36 -3.17
CA ALA A 50 12.65 -12.01 -4.40
C ALA A 50 12.09 -10.58 -4.35
N GLY A 51 12.08 -9.94 -5.51
CA GLY A 51 11.63 -8.57 -5.68
C GLY A 51 11.94 -8.03 -7.07
N ASN A 52 11.79 -6.72 -7.28
CA ASN A 52 11.74 -6.14 -8.63
C ASN A 52 12.57 -4.87 -8.81
N SER A 53 13.42 -4.86 -9.84
CA SER A 53 14.30 -3.76 -10.25
C SER A 53 13.73 -3.09 -11.51
N GLY A 54 12.95 -2.03 -11.33
CA GLY A 54 12.14 -1.40 -12.37
C GLY A 54 11.29 -2.44 -13.13
N PRO A 55 11.57 -2.72 -14.43
CA PRO A 55 10.86 -3.74 -15.20
C PRO A 55 11.30 -5.20 -14.92
N ARG A 56 12.29 -5.46 -14.07
CA ARG A 56 12.94 -6.77 -13.95
C ARG A 56 12.54 -7.50 -12.69
N GLY A 57 12.15 -8.77 -12.81
CA GLY A 57 12.21 -9.69 -11.68
C GLY A 57 13.66 -9.91 -11.26
N VAL A 58 13.94 -9.98 -9.96
CA VAL A 58 15.29 -10.13 -9.41
C VAL A 58 15.30 -11.16 -8.29
N LEU A 59 16.34 -12.01 -8.29
CA LEU A 59 16.68 -12.89 -7.18
C LEU A 59 18.07 -12.52 -6.63
N LEU A 60 18.16 -12.37 -5.31
CA LEU A 60 19.37 -12.02 -4.59
C LEU A 60 19.67 -13.09 -3.53
N SER A 61 20.76 -13.85 -3.69
CA SER A 61 21.18 -14.83 -2.69
C SER A 61 22.25 -14.27 -1.76
N LEU A 62 22.04 -14.46 -0.47
CA LEU A 62 22.88 -14.00 0.63
C LEU A 62 23.42 -15.19 1.42
N ASP A 63 24.66 -15.11 1.90
CA ASP A 63 25.18 -16.09 2.86
C ASP A 63 24.64 -15.88 4.28
N ARG A 64 25.03 -16.76 5.20
CA ARG A 64 24.60 -16.74 6.61
C ARG A 64 24.90 -15.43 7.34
N ASP A 65 25.93 -14.72 6.89
CA ASP A 65 26.43 -13.44 7.43
C ASP A 65 25.94 -12.24 6.60
N GLY A 66 25.09 -12.47 5.59
CA GLY A 66 24.44 -11.45 4.76
C GLY A 66 25.28 -10.92 3.59
N ASN A 67 26.41 -11.54 3.24
CA ASN A 67 27.15 -11.14 2.03
C ASN A 67 26.46 -11.70 0.79
N VAL A 68 26.50 -10.96 -0.32
CA VAL A 68 25.92 -11.41 -1.60
C VAL A 68 26.72 -12.60 -2.15
N LYS A 69 26.07 -13.76 -2.28
CA LYS A 69 26.58 -14.96 -2.97
C LYS A 69 26.45 -14.79 -4.48
N TRP A 70 25.28 -14.34 -4.93
CA TRP A 70 24.98 -14.00 -6.32
C TRP A 70 23.73 -13.12 -6.43
N GLU A 71 23.65 -12.38 -7.52
CA GLU A 71 22.44 -11.69 -7.99
C GLU A 71 22.04 -12.27 -9.36
N ARG A 72 20.75 -12.25 -9.67
CA ARG A 72 20.20 -12.52 -11.00
C ARG A 72 19.06 -11.55 -11.29
N GLN A 73 19.03 -10.99 -12.50
CA GLN A 73 17.93 -10.16 -13.00
C GLN A 73 17.34 -10.78 -14.26
N TYR A 74 16.02 -10.74 -14.39
CA TYR A 74 15.28 -11.43 -15.44
C TYR A 74 14.40 -10.45 -16.23
N THR A 75 14.58 -10.44 -17.54
CA THR A 75 13.86 -9.60 -18.52
C THR A 75 13.01 -10.40 -19.50
N SER A 76 12.97 -11.74 -19.40
CA SER A 76 12.25 -12.59 -20.37
C SER A 76 12.01 -14.02 -19.85
N LEU A 77 11.21 -14.20 -18.80
CA LEU A 77 10.77 -15.51 -18.34
C LEU A 77 9.49 -15.95 -19.07
N GLY A 78 9.70 -16.49 -20.27
CA GLY A 78 8.70 -17.07 -21.16
C GLY A 78 9.43 -17.58 -22.42
N VAL A 79 8.94 -18.57 -23.17
CA VAL A 79 7.62 -19.22 -23.15
C VAL A 79 7.82 -20.72 -23.39
N ASN A 80 6.88 -21.58 -22.98
CA ASN A 80 6.15 -22.43 -23.95
C ASN A 80 5.06 -23.33 -23.34
N PHE A 81 3.90 -23.35 -23.99
CA PHE A 81 3.22 -24.61 -24.29
C PHE A 81 3.65 -25.02 -25.72
N ALA A 82 4.27 -26.20 -25.87
CA ALA A 82 4.73 -26.79 -27.15
C ALA A 82 6.03 -26.26 -27.82
N GLY A 83 7.04 -25.91 -27.01
CA GLY A 83 8.47 -25.90 -27.38
C GLY A 83 8.94 -25.09 -28.59
N THR A 84 8.23 -24.06 -29.04
CA THR A 84 8.60 -23.25 -30.22
C THR A 84 8.96 -21.81 -29.83
N TYR A 85 10.16 -21.35 -30.19
CA TYR A 85 10.61 -19.97 -29.91
C TYR A 85 10.02 -18.98 -30.92
N ILE A 86 8.81 -18.49 -30.63
CA ILE A 86 8.29 -17.24 -31.19
C ILE A 86 8.70 -16.12 -30.23
N GLY A 87 9.52 -15.18 -30.72
CA GLY A 87 10.19 -14.22 -29.86
C GLY A 87 9.41 -12.92 -29.72
N GLU A 88 9.03 -12.61 -28.50
CA GLU A 88 9.10 -11.27 -27.91
C GLU A 88 9.26 -11.43 -26.39
N ALA A 89 9.80 -10.42 -25.71
CA ALA A 89 10.11 -10.48 -24.29
C ALA A 89 9.06 -9.72 -23.47
N TYR A 90 8.70 -10.22 -22.29
CA TYR A 90 7.84 -9.46 -21.38
C TYR A 90 8.58 -8.25 -20.84
N ASP A 91 8.18 -7.07 -21.32
CA ASP A 91 8.75 -5.75 -20.99
C ASP A 91 8.74 -5.44 -19.48
N GLN A 92 7.88 -6.10 -18.69
CA GLN A 92 7.90 -6.04 -17.22
C GLN A 92 7.68 -7.41 -16.59
N GLN A 93 8.44 -7.72 -15.53
CA GLN A 93 8.27 -8.87 -14.65
C GLN A 93 8.27 -8.44 -13.19
N TYR A 94 7.31 -8.96 -12.43
CA TYR A 94 7.12 -8.72 -11.01
C TYR A 94 7.16 -10.06 -10.26
N PHE A 95 8.22 -10.31 -9.50
CA PHE A 95 8.28 -11.36 -8.49
C PHE A 95 7.69 -10.84 -7.19
N ASN A 96 6.76 -11.58 -6.62
CA ASN A 96 6.10 -11.26 -5.35
C ASN A 96 6.59 -12.17 -4.22
N ASP A 97 6.94 -13.44 -4.48
CA ASP A 97 7.38 -14.34 -3.43
C ASP A 97 8.25 -15.51 -3.94
N VAL A 98 9.05 -16.13 -3.07
CA VAL A 98 9.98 -17.23 -3.38
C VAL A 98 10.08 -18.27 -2.26
N VAL A 99 9.88 -19.54 -2.61
CA VAL A 99 10.11 -20.68 -1.72
C VAL A 99 11.21 -21.60 -2.25
N LEU A 100 11.89 -22.32 -1.36
CA LEU A 100 12.98 -23.23 -1.69
C LEU A 100 12.67 -24.66 -1.22
N ASN A 101 13.09 -25.66 -1.99
CA ASN A 101 13.02 -27.05 -1.56
C ASN A 101 14.29 -27.48 -0.79
N ALA A 102 14.30 -28.74 -0.30
CA ALA A 102 15.42 -29.29 0.45
C ALA A 102 16.70 -29.54 -0.38
N SER A 103 16.61 -29.56 -1.72
CA SER A 103 17.76 -29.60 -2.64
C SER A 103 18.38 -28.20 -2.84
N GLY A 104 17.61 -27.15 -2.54
CA GLY A 104 17.96 -25.76 -2.79
C GLY A 104 17.47 -25.20 -4.13
N ASP A 105 16.60 -25.91 -4.83
CA ASP A 105 15.90 -25.36 -6.01
C ASP A 105 14.87 -24.32 -5.54
N LEU A 106 14.67 -23.29 -6.34
CA LEU A 106 13.83 -22.12 -6.05
C LEU A 106 12.53 -22.21 -6.85
N PHE A 107 11.42 -21.76 -6.28
CA PHE A 107 10.15 -21.55 -6.98
C PHE A 107 9.65 -20.14 -6.66
N VAL A 108 9.40 -19.34 -7.70
CA VAL A 108 8.99 -17.93 -7.62
C VAL A 108 7.61 -17.74 -8.21
N VAL A 109 6.83 -16.84 -7.62
CA VAL A 109 5.51 -16.42 -8.14
C VAL A 109 5.41 -14.90 -8.29
N GLY A 110 4.48 -14.46 -9.15
CA GLY A 110 4.13 -13.05 -9.31
C GLY A 110 3.36 -12.80 -10.62
N SER A 111 3.70 -11.71 -11.30
CA SER A 111 3.07 -11.27 -12.55
C SER A 111 4.06 -10.75 -13.58
N ALA A 112 3.57 -10.49 -14.79
CA ALA A 112 4.29 -9.88 -15.90
C ALA A 112 3.32 -9.03 -16.74
N ASN A 113 3.83 -7.98 -17.37
CA ASN A 113 3.11 -7.19 -18.36
C ASN A 113 3.80 -7.27 -19.72
N ASP A 114 2.98 -7.23 -20.75
CA ASP A 114 3.39 -7.09 -22.14
C ASP A 114 2.87 -5.73 -22.65
N THR A 115 3.77 -4.91 -23.19
CA THR A 115 3.44 -3.56 -23.73
C THR A 115 2.92 -3.62 -25.16
N ILE A 116 3.18 -4.73 -25.86
CA ILE A 116 2.90 -4.95 -27.28
C ILE A 116 1.54 -5.67 -27.45
N LEU A 117 1.23 -6.62 -26.56
CA LEU A 117 0.04 -7.47 -26.62
C LEU A 117 -1.21 -6.94 -25.87
N TYR A 118 -1.56 -5.65 -26.01
CA TYR A 118 -2.95 -5.26 -25.75
C TYR A 118 -3.84 -5.85 -26.87
N PRO A 119 -4.88 -6.66 -26.55
CA PRO A 119 -5.68 -6.64 -25.33
C PRO A 119 -5.62 -7.93 -24.48
N ALA A 120 -4.46 -8.60 -24.37
CA ALA A 120 -4.29 -9.66 -23.37
C ALA A 120 -4.39 -9.07 -21.96
N GLY A 121 -5.05 -9.77 -21.03
CA GLY A 121 -5.07 -9.37 -19.62
C GLY A 121 -3.71 -9.59 -18.94
N PRO A 122 -3.51 -9.04 -17.74
CA PRO A 122 -2.28 -9.23 -16.97
C PRO A 122 -1.96 -10.72 -16.81
N ILE A 123 -0.66 -10.99 -16.84
CA ILE A 123 -0.12 -12.34 -16.96
C ILE A 123 0.44 -12.72 -15.59
N VAL A 124 -0.02 -13.84 -15.01
CA VAL A 124 0.64 -14.39 -13.81
C VAL A 124 1.87 -15.19 -14.22
N LEU A 125 2.93 -15.09 -13.43
CA LEU A 125 4.20 -15.77 -13.65
C LEU A 125 4.47 -16.77 -12.54
N MET A 126 4.90 -17.97 -12.93
CA MET A 126 5.46 -18.98 -12.04
C MET A 126 6.75 -19.51 -12.69
N ALA A 127 7.84 -19.59 -11.92
CA ALA A 127 9.12 -20.05 -12.44
C ALA A 127 9.90 -20.86 -11.41
N SER A 128 10.60 -21.89 -11.88
CA SER A 128 11.50 -22.72 -11.08
C SER A 128 12.95 -22.51 -11.55
N PHE A 129 13.88 -22.42 -10.61
CA PHE A 129 15.29 -22.15 -10.83
C PHE A 129 16.11 -23.13 -9.98
N ASP A 130 17.36 -23.38 -10.35
CA ASP A 130 18.28 -24.09 -9.44
C ASP A 130 18.82 -23.16 -8.34
N SER A 131 19.59 -23.74 -7.42
CA SER A 131 20.27 -23.05 -6.31
C SER A 131 21.25 -21.92 -6.70
N LEU A 132 21.52 -21.72 -8.01
CA LEU A 132 22.34 -20.63 -8.55
C LEU A 132 21.49 -19.53 -9.21
N GLY A 133 20.16 -19.70 -9.24
CA GLY A 133 19.22 -18.80 -9.90
C GLY A 133 19.13 -19.02 -11.41
N ASP A 134 19.62 -20.15 -11.94
CA ASP A 134 19.55 -20.41 -13.37
C ASP A 134 18.22 -21.14 -13.70
N PRO A 135 17.35 -20.60 -14.60
CA PRO A 135 15.98 -21.08 -14.76
C PRO A 135 15.88 -22.53 -15.28
N GLN A 136 15.11 -23.36 -14.58
CA GLN A 136 14.78 -24.72 -14.99
C GLN A 136 13.54 -24.74 -15.89
N TRP A 137 12.50 -23.98 -15.52
CA TRP A 137 11.34 -23.71 -16.35
C TRP A 137 10.63 -22.42 -15.90
N ALA A 138 9.90 -21.79 -16.82
CA ALA A 138 9.01 -20.67 -16.50
C ALA A 138 7.70 -20.80 -17.27
N ARG A 139 6.59 -20.54 -16.59
CA ARG A 139 5.23 -20.61 -17.12
C ARG A 139 4.47 -19.33 -16.79
N SER A 140 4.14 -18.58 -17.83
CA SER A 140 3.10 -17.56 -17.80
C SER A 140 1.71 -18.20 -17.90
N ILE A 141 0.70 -17.57 -17.28
CA ILE A 141 -0.72 -17.82 -17.58
C ILE A 141 -1.39 -16.48 -17.84
N ILE A 142 -1.99 -16.34 -19.02
CA ILE A 142 -2.72 -15.14 -19.44
C ILE A 142 -4.11 -15.19 -18.80
N SER A 143 -4.48 -14.14 -18.05
CA SER A 143 -5.86 -13.93 -17.59
C SER A 143 -6.67 -13.13 -18.60
N THR A 144 -8.00 -13.20 -18.49
CA THR A 144 -8.94 -12.31 -19.21
C THR A 144 -9.31 -11.05 -18.40
N TYR A 145 -8.86 -10.97 -17.15
CA TYR A 145 -9.13 -9.90 -16.18
C TYR A 145 -7.88 -9.67 -15.31
N ARG A 146 -7.97 -8.90 -14.22
CA ARG A 146 -6.89 -8.79 -13.23
C ARG A 146 -6.49 -10.16 -12.69
N ALA A 147 -5.19 -10.40 -12.62
CA ALA A 147 -4.60 -11.53 -11.93
C ALA A 147 -3.17 -11.18 -11.49
N ASP A 148 -2.79 -11.60 -10.29
CA ASP A 148 -1.46 -11.47 -9.71
C ASP A 148 -1.26 -12.59 -8.68
N LEU A 149 -0.09 -13.24 -8.66
CA LEU A 149 0.20 -14.29 -7.67
C LEU A 149 0.96 -13.68 -6.49
N THR A 150 0.41 -13.80 -5.28
CA THR A 150 0.88 -13.01 -4.13
C THR A 150 1.82 -13.77 -3.21
N HIS A 151 1.71 -15.10 -3.11
CA HIS A 151 2.43 -15.89 -2.11
C HIS A 151 2.62 -17.35 -2.54
N VAL A 152 3.73 -17.97 -2.12
CA VAL A 152 4.10 -19.37 -2.39
C VAL A 152 4.74 -20.03 -1.17
N SER A 153 4.31 -21.24 -0.80
CA SER A 153 4.88 -21.99 0.32
C SER A 153 5.00 -23.49 0.04
N LEU A 154 5.69 -24.26 0.89
CA LEU A 154 5.79 -25.71 0.69
C LEU A 154 4.51 -26.44 1.12
N PHE A 155 3.90 -27.17 0.18
CA PHE A 155 2.95 -28.23 0.53
C PHE A 155 3.70 -29.48 1.02
N ASP A 156 4.70 -29.93 0.28
CA ASP A 156 5.61 -31.02 0.66
C ASP A 156 7.01 -30.76 0.08
N PRO A 157 8.04 -31.58 0.39
CA PRO A 157 9.41 -31.33 -0.08
C PRO A 157 9.61 -31.21 -1.60
N ASN A 158 8.62 -31.57 -2.43
CA ASN A 158 8.65 -31.45 -3.89
C ASN A 158 7.46 -30.68 -4.47
N THR A 159 6.52 -30.19 -3.65
CA THR A 159 5.27 -29.57 -4.10
C THR A 159 5.03 -28.25 -3.38
N VAL A 160 4.73 -27.18 -4.12
CA VAL A 160 4.36 -25.87 -3.59
C VAL A 160 2.84 -25.67 -3.51
N LEU A 161 2.42 -24.84 -2.55
CA LEU A 161 1.16 -24.11 -2.53
C LEU A 161 1.39 -22.76 -3.21
N VAL A 162 0.48 -22.35 -4.11
CA VAL A 162 0.51 -21.04 -4.79
C VAL A 162 -0.86 -20.39 -4.67
N CYS A 163 -0.94 -19.16 -4.18
CA CYS A 163 -2.19 -18.39 -4.09
C CYS A 163 -2.03 -16.95 -4.61
N GLY A 164 -3.16 -16.29 -4.81
CA GLY A 164 -3.24 -14.91 -5.27
C GLY A 164 -4.58 -14.56 -5.89
N TRP A 165 -4.59 -13.46 -6.63
CA TRP A 165 -5.73 -12.93 -7.35
C TRP A 165 -5.80 -13.61 -8.72
N MET A 166 -6.83 -14.42 -8.97
CA MET A 166 -6.91 -15.26 -10.19
C MET A 166 -8.32 -15.28 -10.80
N HIS A 167 -8.68 -14.21 -11.52
CA HIS A 167 -9.93 -14.19 -12.27
C HIS A 167 -9.91 -15.20 -13.44
N TYR A 168 -10.87 -16.13 -13.42
CA TYR A 168 -11.22 -17.04 -14.52
C TYR A 168 -10.10 -17.96 -15.05
N LEU A 169 -9.37 -18.63 -14.15
CA LEU A 169 -8.73 -19.89 -14.51
C LEU A 169 -9.79 -20.99 -14.68
N MET A 170 -10.15 -21.29 -15.93
CA MET A 170 -11.00 -22.43 -16.32
C MET A 170 -12.32 -22.53 -15.55
N SER A 171 -13.25 -21.60 -15.83
CA SER A 171 -14.64 -21.58 -15.32
C SER A 171 -14.85 -21.38 -13.81
N GLY A 172 -13.81 -21.06 -13.03
CA GLY A 172 -13.94 -20.65 -11.63
C GLY A 172 -12.86 -19.66 -11.19
N VAL A 173 -12.99 -19.15 -9.95
CA VAL A 173 -11.92 -18.39 -9.27
C VAL A 173 -11.07 -19.41 -8.49
N ALA A 174 -9.88 -19.71 -9.02
CA ALA A 174 -8.96 -20.69 -8.43
C ALA A 174 -8.03 -19.97 -7.44
N ASN A 175 -8.32 -20.08 -6.15
CA ASN A 175 -7.65 -19.31 -5.09
C ASN A 175 -6.38 -19.98 -4.54
N LEU A 176 -6.19 -21.27 -4.81
CA LEU A 176 -5.03 -22.03 -4.35
C LEU A 176 -4.71 -23.16 -5.35
N LEU A 177 -3.44 -23.28 -5.73
CA LEU A 177 -2.91 -24.30 -6.65
C LEU A 177 -1.86 -25.15 -5.92
N THR A 178 -1.76 -26.44 -6.25
CA THR A 178 -0.58 -27.26 -5.89
C THR A 178 0.23 -27.58 -7.15
N ILE A 179 1.55 -27.32 -7.14
CA ILE A 179 2.45 -27.49 -8.30
C ILE A 179 3.72 -28.21 -7.86
N ASP A 180 4.24 -29.14 -8.65
CA ASP A 180 5.47 -29.87 -8.32
C ASP A 180 6.71 -29.10 -8.83
N PHE A 181 7.78 -28.95 -8.04
CA PHE A 181 8.98 -28.17 -8.42
C PHE A 181 9.57 -28.55 -9.79
N GLY A 182 9.53 -29.84 -10.13
CA GLY A 182 10.04 -30.39 -11.38
C GLY A 182 9.04 -30.38 -12.55
N SER A 183 7.89 -29.71 -12.44
CA SER A 183 6.86 -29.71 -13.48
C SER A 183 6.09 -28.38 -13.56
N ASP A 184 5.82 -27.94 -14.79
CA ASP A 184 4.95 -26.80 -15.07
C ASP A 184 3.44 -27.13 -14.88
N TRP A 185 3.09 -28.35 -14.49
CA TRP A 185 1.71 -28.83 -14.36
C TRP A 185 1.11 -28.59 -12.98
N VAL A 186 -0.08 -27.96 -12.97
CA VAL A 186 -0.94 -27.87 -11.78
C VAL A 186 -1.49 -29.25 -11.45
N ARG A 187 -1.18 -29.73 -10.25
CA ARG A 187 -1.51 -31.07 -9.74
C ARG A 187 -2.91 -31.14 -9.11
N ASN A 188 -3.34 -30.06 -8.44
CA ASN A 188 -4.69 -29.82 -7.93
C ASN A 188 -4.95 -28.31 -7.92
N TYR A 189 -6.22 -27.93 -7.89
CA TYR A 189 -6.68 -26.55 -7.66
C TYR A 189 -7.86 -26.53 -6.71
N TYR A 190 -7.97 -25.48 -5.90
CA TYR A 190 -9.13 -25.20 -5.05
C TYR A 190 -9.88 -23.98 -5.63
N THR A 191 -11.20 -24.12 -5.77
CA THR A 191 -12.08 -23.09 -6.35
C THR A 191 -13.25 -22.82 -5.42
N TYR A 192 -13.69 -21.56 -5.38
CA TYR A 192 -14.91 -21.18 -4.66
C TYR A 192 -16.15 -21.53 -5.47
N SER A 193 -17.09 -22.27 -4.88
CA SER A 193 -18.35 -22.65 -5.51
C SER A 193 -19.55 -21.75 -5.15
N ASP A 194 -19.60 -21.20 -3.93
CA ASP A 194 -20.88 -20.72 -3.36
C ASP A 194 -20.89 -19.30 -2.75
N LEU A 195 -19.75 -18.61 -2.56
CA LEU A 195 -19.66 -17.34 -1.79
C LEU A 195 -19.19 -16.09 -2.55
N GLY A 196 -19.13 -16.11 -3.89
CA GLY A 196 -18.86 -14.93 -4.71
C GLY A 196 -17.38 -14.56 -4.88
N TYR A 197 -17.11 -13.28 -5.14
CA TYR A 197 -15.76 -12.73 -5.39
C TYR A 197 -14.95 -12.69 -4.09
N MET A 198 -14.17 -13.74 -3.85
CA MET A 198 -13.15 -13.76 -2.81
C MET A 198 -11.81 -14.20 -3.38
N GLU A 199 -10.77 -13.47 -3.01
CA GLU A 199 -9.36 -13.58 -3.35
C GLU A 199 -8.57 -14.19 -2.19
N ALA A 200 -7.42 -14.80 -2.47
CA ALA A 200 -6.46 -15.23 -1.46
C ALA A 200 -5.19 -14.37 -1.48
N SER A 201 -4.62 -14.07 -0.31
CA SER A 201 -3.43 -13.21 -0.17
C SER A 201 -2.18 -13.94 0.34
N ASN A 202 -2.32 -14.84 1.31
CA ASN A 202 -1.23 -15.63 1.92
C ASN A 202 -1.71 -17.08 2.08
N SER A 203 -0.82 -18.05 1.88
CA SER A 203 -1.08 -19.47 2.14
C SER A 203 0.10 -20.18 2.79
N VAL A 204 -0.15 -20.87 3.91
CA VAL A 204 0.88 -21.61 4.65
C VAL A 204 0.39 -23.02 4.99
N ARG A 205 1.30 -24.01 4.90
CA ARG A 205 0.99 -25.34 5.40
C ARG A 205 1.11 -25.40 6.92
N SER A 206 0.05 -25.92 7.55
CA SER A 206 -0.03 -26.13 8.99
C SER A 206 0.62 -27.46 9.40
N ALA A 207 1.23 -27.51 10.58
CA ALA A 207 1.99 -28.68 11.05
C ALA A 207 1.13 -29.92 11.39
N ASP A 208 -0.20 -29.78 11.44
CA ASP A 208 -1.15 -30.90 11.48
C ASP A 208 -1.41 -31.54 10.10
N GLY A 209 -0.81 -30.98 9.04
CA GLY A 209 -0.84 -31.47 7.67
C GLY A 209 -1.80 -30.71 6.75
N GLY A 210 -2.73 -29.92 7.30
CA GLY A 210 -3.67 -29.09 6.54
C GLY A 210 -3.08 -27.77 6.04
N VAL A 211 -3.90 -26.94 5.40
CA VAL A 211 -3.49 -25.65 4.82
C VAL A 211 -4.26 -24.51 5.47
N LEU A 212 -3.60 -23.36 5.64
CA LEU A 212 -4.20 -22.10 6.06
C LEU A 212 -4.17 -21.11 4.90
N LEU A 213 -5.24 -20.32 4.78
CA LEU A 213 -5.45 -19.38 3.68
C LEU A 213 -6.07 -18.08 4.24
N SER A 214 -5.44 -16.93 4.03
CA SER A 214 -6.07 -15.63 4.25
C SER A 214 -6.85 -15.22 3.00
N ILE A 215 -8.02 -14.63 3.20
CA ILE A 215 -8.96 -14.29 2.13
C ILE A 215 -9.52 -12.87 2.26
N SER A 216 -9.86 -12.26 1.13
CA SER A 216 -10.48 -10.94 1.04
C SER A 216 -11.53 -10.90 -0.07
N SER A 217 -12.57 -10.11 0.09
CA SER A 217 -13.56 -9.77 -0.96
C SER A 217 -13.51 -8.28 -1.22
N ASP A 218 -13.69 -7.86 -2.49
CA ASP A 218 -13.60 -6.47 -2.98
C ASP A 218 -14.29 -5.44 -2.05
N GLY A 219 -13.56 -4.91 -1.06
CA GLY A 219 -14.05 -3.89 -0.12
C GLY A 219 -15.04 -4.32 0.97
N TYR A 220 -15.50 -5.58 1.03
CA TYR A 220 -16.61 -5.98 1.93
C TYR A 220 -16.17 -6.72 3.20
N ASN A 221 -15.59 -7.91 3.05
CA ASN A 221 -15.18 -8.80 4.15
C ASN A 221 -13.75 -9.30 3.95
N THR A 222 -13.05 -9.52 5.06
CA THR A 222 -11.73 -10.18 5.15
C THR A 222 -11.82 -11.39 6.07
N GLY A 223 -11.00 -12.42 5.87
CA GLY A 223 -11.19 -13.69 6.55
C GLY A 223 -10.02 -14.67 6.52
N LEU A 224 -10.22 -15.81 7.18
CA LEU A 224 -9.26 -16.87 7.39
C LEU A 224 -9.95 -18.23 7.20
N GLN A 225 -9.34 -19.12 6.42
CA GLN A 225 -9.82 -20.49 6.23
C GLN A 225 -8.76 -21.52 6.64
N LYS A 226 -9.25 -22.65 7.17
CA LYS A 226 -8.47 -23.87 7.40
C LYS A 226 -8.97 -24.98 6.48
N LEU A 227 -8.11 -25.45 5.59
CA LEU A 227 -8.33 -26.65 4.78
C LEU A 227 -7.60 -27.85 5.40
N ASN A 228 -8.08 -29.06 5.12
CA ASN A 228 -7.35 -30.29 5.45
C ASN A 228 -6.27 -30.62 4.40
N ASP A 229 -5.61 -31.77 4.57
CA ASP A 229 -4.60 -32.32 3.66
C ASP A 229 -5.14 -32.66 2.26
N THR A 230 -6.46 -32.85 2.12
CA THR A 230 -7.17 -33.01 0.84
C THR A 230 -7.71 -31.69 0.26
N LEU A 231 -7.32 -30.54 0.81
CA LEU A 231 -7.80 -29.19 0.47
C LEU A 231 -9.33 -28.97 0.67
N ALA A 232 -9.99 -29.80 1.48
CA ALA A 232 -11.38 -29.59 1.87
C ALA A 232 -11.47 -28.66 3.08
N LEU A 233 -12.41 -27.70 3.03
CA LEU A 233 -12.65 -26.75 4.11
C LEU A 233 -13.05 -27.45 5.42
N THR A 234 -12.42 -27.07 6.53
CA THR A 234 -12.71 -27.59 7.88
C THR A 234 -13.37 -26.55 8.77
N TRP A 235 -12.92 -25.29 8.70
CA TRP A 235 -13.56 -24.13 9.32
C TRP A 235 -13.11 -22.84 8.63
N GLU A 236 -13.87 -21.78 8.83
CA GLU A 236 -13.58 -20.43 8.36
C GLU A 236 -14.00 -19.38 9.40
N SER A 237 -13.51 -18.16 9.25
CA SER A 237 -13.96 -16.98 10.00
C SER A 237 -13.74 -15.74 9.15
N CYS A 238 -14.75 -14.85 9.11
CA CYS A 238 -14.69 -13.59 8.39
C CYS A 238 -15.08 -12.41 9.30
N TRP A 239 -14.62 -11.22 8.93
CA TRP A 239 -14.82 -9.95 9.62
C TRP A 239 -15.15 -8.86 8.58
N PRO A 240 -15.88 -7.79 8.96
CA PRO A 240 -16.09 -6.64 8.09
C PRO A 240 -14.75 -5.98 7.72
N ALA A 241 -14.69 -5.41 6.51
CA ALA A 241 -13.53 -4.63 6.07
C ALA A 241 -13.16 -3.55 7.12
N GLY A 242 -11.85 -3.44 7.39
CA GLY A 242 -11.31 -2.55 8.42
C GLY A 242 -11.42 -3.07 9.87
N SER A 243 -12.19 -4.13 10.17
CA SER A 243 -12.29 -4.67 11.53
C SER A 243 -11.14 -5.62 11.87
N PHE A 244 -10.78 -6.54 10.97
CA PHE A 244 -9.58 -7.38 11.06
C PHE A 244 -9.26 -8.00 9.69
N ALA A 245 -8.12 -7.64 9.13
CA ALA A 245 -7.65 -8.13 7.84
C ALA A 245 -6.39 -8.99 8.04
N PRO A 246 -6.50 -10.32 8.13
CA PRO A 246 -5.33 -11.18 8.29
C PRO A 246 -4.47 -11.16 7.03
N MET A 247 -3.22 -10.73 7.16
CA MET A 247 -2.22 -10.70 6.07
C MET A 247 -1.10 -11.71 6.32
N ALA A 248 -0.81 -11.96 7.60
CA ALA A 248 0.17 -12.94 8.06
C ALA A 248 -0.53 -14.08 8.79
N ILE A 249 -0.14 -15.34 8.53
CA ILE A 249 -0.81 -16.54 9.04
C ILE A 249 0.20 -17.63 9.41
N GLY A 250 -0.08 -18.42 10.45
CA GLY A 250 0.83 -19.46 10.92
C GLY A 250 0.14 -20.63 11.62
N GLY A 251 0.64 -21.84 11.39
CA GLY A 251 0.16 -23.07 12.01
C GLY A 251 1.11 -23.59 13.09
N THR A 252 0.63 -23.86 14.29
CA THR A 252 1.42 -24.50 15.36
C THR A 252 1.43 -26.02 15.24
N VAL A 253 2.43 -26.69 15.84
CA VAL A 253 2.49 -28.16 16.01
C VAL A 253 1.31 -28.76 16.79
N SER A 254 0.47 -27.92 17.40
CA SER A 254 -0.75 -28.32 18.11
C SER A 254 -2.03 -28.24 17.26
N GLY A 255 -1.94 -27.91 15.97
CA GLY A 255 -3.07 -27.62 15.08
C GLY A 255 -3.72 -26.24 15.30
N CYS A 256 -3.45 -25.59 16.44
CA CYS A 256 -3.85 -24.20 16.70
C CYS A 256 -3.25 -23.28 15.63
N THR A 257 -4.03 -22.27 15.25
CA THR A 257 -3.74 -21.33 14.16
C THR A 257 -3.51 -19.94 14.74
N VAL A 258 -2.67 -19.14 14.08
CA VAL A 258 -2.44 -17.72 14.39
C VAL A 258 -2.64 -16.92 13.12
N ALA A 259 -3.25 -15.75 13.23
CA ALA A 259 -3.32 -14.77 12.16
C ALA A 259 -3.08 -13.35 12.70
N ALA A 260 -2.44 -12.49 11.91
CA ALA A 260 -2.17 -11.09 12.26
C ALA A 260 -2.37 -10.16 11.05
N GLY A 261 -2.65 -8.89 11.34
CA GLY A 261 -2.78 -7.83 10.35
C GLY A 261 -3.50 -6.59 10.89
N GLY A 262 -3.16 -5.42 10.36
CA GLY A 262 -3.42 -4.16 11.08
C GLY A 262 -2.72 -4.19 12.43
N GLN A 263 -3.36 -3.75 13.51
CA GLN A 263 -2.81 -3.88 14.88
C GLN A 263 -3.20 -5.19 15.58
N GLY A 264 -4.01 -6.04 14.95
CA GLY A 264 -4.58 -7.23 15.56
C GLY A 264 -3.75 -8.49 15.34
N VAL A 265 -3.69 -9.34 16.37
CA VAL A 265 -3.27 -10.74 16.29
C VAL A 265 -4.27 -11.62 17.04
N ILE A 266 -4.65 -12.77 16.45
CA ILE A 266 -5.64 -13.70 17.01
C ILE A 266 -5.09 -15.13 16.95
N ARG A 267 -5.26 -15.89 18.04
CA ARG A 267 -4.97 -17.33 18.09
C ARG A 267 -6.27 -18.13 18.16
N PHE A 268 -6.40 -19.12 17.28
CA PHE A 268 -7.53 -20.03 17.18
C PHE A 268 -7.11 -21.45 17.57
N ASP A 269 -8.04 -22.23 18.13
CA ASP A 269 -7.86 -23.66 18.33
C ASP A 269 -8.01 -24.44 16.99
N PRO A 270 -7.77 -25.76 16.96
CA PRO A 270 -7.88 -26.56 15.73
C PRO A 270 -9.29 -26.60 15.11
N SER A 271 -10.34 -26.22 15.85
CA SER A 271 -11.74 -26.16 15.40
C SER A 271 -12.17 -24.79 14.87
N GLY A 272 -11.29 -23.77 14.96
CA GLY A 272 -11.59 -22.40 14.55
C GLY A 272 -12.15 -21.52 15.68
N ALA A 273 -12.22 -22.01 16.92
CA ALA A 273 -12.63 -21.19 18.05
C ALA A 273 -11.48 -20.25 18.47
N GLN A 274 -11.74 -18.95 18.57
CA GLN A 274 -10.78 -17.98 19.10
C GLN A 274 -10.44 -18.31 20.57
N LEU A 275 -9.15 -18.56 20.84
CA LEU A 275 -8.61 -18.79 22.19
C LEU A 275 -8.30 -17.46 22.88
N TRP A 276 -7.68 -16.53 22.15
CA TRP A 276 -7.40 -15.16 22.57
C TRP A 276 -7.14 -14.28 21.35
N GLY A 277 -7.27 -12.96 21.53
CA GLY A 277 -6.80 -11.96 20.57
C GLY A 277 -6.23 -10.75 21.29
N MET A 278 -5.20 -10.14 20.70
CA MET A 278 -4.47 -8.98 21.22
C MET A 278 -4.36 -7.90 20.14
N SER A 279 -4.48 -6.64 20.54
CA SER A 279 -4.13 -5.47 19.72
C SER A 279 -2.81 -4.93 20.22
N ILE A 280 -1.87 -4.72 19.31
CA ILE A 280 -0.54 -4.17 19.54
C ILE A 280 -0.51 -2.77 18.94
N SER A 281 -0.63 -1.76 19.78
CA SER A 281 -0.72 -0.35 19.35
C SER A 281 0.55 0.39 19.72
N SER A 282 1.27 0.86 18.70
CA SER A 282 2.53 1.60 18.77
C SER A 282 2.32 3.12 18.77
N THR A 283 3.40 3.88 19.05
CA THR A 283 3.46 5.33 18.80
C THR A 283 4.71 5.67 17.96
N PRO A 284 4.59 6.17 16.71
CA PRO A 284 3.35 6.38 15.95
C PRO A 284 2.52 5.09 15.77
N PRO A 285 1.23 5.19 15.41
CA PRO A 285 0.43 4.04 14.99
C PRO A 285 1.15 3.23 13.91
N GLY A 286 0.80 1.97 13.74
CA GLY A 286 1.43 1.11 12.74
C GLY A 286 0.62 -0.15 12.45
N ALA A 287 1.22 -1.05 11.68
CA ALA A 287 0.65 -2.34 11.32
C ALA A 287 1.63 -3.49 11.55
N LEU A 288 1.09 -4.67 11.83
CA LEU A 288 1.75 -5.96 11.79
C LEU A 288 1.77 -6.44 10.33
N ASN A 289 2.96 -6.73 9.83
CA ASN A 289 3.22 -7.07 8.43
C ASN A 289 3.40 -8.58 8.24
N ASP A 290 4.13 -9.25 9.14
CA ASP A 290 4.39 -10.70 9.05
C ASP A 290 4.49 -11.38 10.44
N LEU A 291 4.43 -12.73 10.47
CA LEU A 291 4.58 -13.53 11.69
C LEU A 291 5.30 -14.86 11.46
N ALA A 292 6.08 -15.29 12.45
CA ALA A 292 6.75 -16.58 12.48
C ALA A 292 6.35 -17.42 13.70
N ILE A 293 6.15 -18.73 13.51
CA ILE A 293 5.83 -19.68 14.58
C ILE A 293 7.09 -20.48 14.95
N ARG A 294 7.58 -20.34 16.18
CA ARG A 294 8.75 -21.08 16.66
C ARG A 294 8.42 -22.55 16.94
N PRO A 295 9.42 -23.47 16.89
CA PRO A 295 9.22 -24.88 17.24
C PRO A 295 8.70 -25.17 18.66
N ASN A 296 8.84 -24.22 19.59
CA ASN A 296 8.28 -24.31 20.95
C ASN A 296 6.79 -23.89 21.04
N GLY A 297 6.21 -23.34 19.95
CA GLY A 297 4.84 -22.83 19.90
C GLY A 297 4.68 -21.34 20.25
N ASN A 298 5.78 -20.61 20.46
CA ASN A 298 5.76 -19.15 20.57
C ASN A 298 5.55 -18.50 19.20
N ILE A 299 5.06 -17.26 19.22
CA ILE A 299 4.66 -16.46 18.07
C ILE A 299 5.55 -15.22 18.04
N VAL A 300 6.31 -15.04 16.98
CA VAL A 300 7.05 -13.79 16.74
C VAL A 300 6.27 -12.97 15.70
N LEU A 301 6.04 -11.70 15.99
CA LEU A 301 5.28 -10.76 15.17
C LEU A 301 6.19 -9.62 14.71
N LEU A 302 6.15 -9.29 13.42
CA LEU A 302 6.83 -8.16 12.82
C LEU A 302 5.84 -7.04 12.51
N GLY A 303 6.17 -5.81 12.90
CA GLY A 303 5.41 -4.62 12.52
C GLY A 303 6.29 -3.43 12.13
N THR A 304 5.64 -2.39 11.60
CA THR A 304 6.25 -1.10 11.24
C THR A 304 5.30 0.04 11.61
N THR A 305 5.84 1.17 12.06
CA THR A 305 5.08 2.39 12.37
C THR A 305 4.91 3.33 11.18
N ASP A 306 3.87 4.14 11.21
CA ASP A 306 3.57 5.19 10.24
C ASP A 306 4.52 6.39 10.41
N LEU A 307 4.53 7.27 9.40
CA LEU A 307 5.25 8.55 9.45
C LEU A 307 4.67 9.46 10.57
N PRO A 308 5.49 10.30 11.22
CA PRO A 308 6.85 10.69 10.82
C PRO A 308 8.00 9.85 11.40
N ASP A 309 7.81 9.11 12.50
CA ASP A 309 8.86 8.24 13.07
C ASP A 309 8.61 6.77 12.67
N ARG A 310 9.15 6.39 11.50
CA ARG A 310 8.90 5.10 10.85
C ARG A 310 10.00 4.09 11.20
N TYR A 311 9.74 3.28 12.23
CA TYR A 311 10.60 2.22 12.71
C TYR A 311 9.92 0.84 12.60
N ALA A 312 10.72 -0.22 12.53
CA ALA A 312 10.24 -1.59 12.61
C ALA A 312 10.31 -2.12 14.06
N TYR A 313 9.47 -3.09 14.40
CA TYR A 313 9.49 -3.73 15.71
C TYR A 313 9.20 -5.23 15.64
N LEU A 314 9.75 -5.98 16.60
CA LEU A 314 9.38 -7.37 16.88
C LEU A 314 8.69 -7.47 18.24
N VAL A 315 7.75 -8.42 18.36
CA VAL A 315 7.19 -8.89 19.63
C VAL A 315 7.16 -10.42 19.62
N GLU A 316 7.66 -11.06 20.68
CA GLU A 316 7.41 -12.48 20.90
C GLU A 316 6.33 -12.68 21.96
N LEU A 317 5.28 -13.42 21.60
CA LEU A 317 4.23 -13.90 22.48
C LEU A 317 4.43 -15.40 22.76
N ASP A 318 4.15 -15.84 23.98
CA ASP A 318 3.96 -17.26 24.21
C ASP A 318 2.60 -17.75 23.66
N SER A 319 2.36 -19.06 23.75
CA SER A 319 1.10 -19.66 23.28
C SER A 319 -0.18 -19.15 23.99
N THR A 320 -0.05 -18.48 25.14
CA THR A 320 -1.16 -17.85 25.89
C THR A 320 -1.43 -16.41 25.46
N GLY A 321 -0.58 -15.83 24.61
CA GLY A 321 -0.62 -14.43 24.24
C GLY A 321 0.14 -13.52 25.21
N THR A 322 0.94 -14.07 26.13
CA THR A 322 1.74 -13.28 27.07
C THR A 322 3.03 -12.83 26.38
N VAL A 323 3.26 -11.52 26.34
CA VAL A 323 4.51 -10.93 25.81
C VAL A 323 5.72 -11.46 26.60
N GLN A 324 6.67 -12.04 25.88
CA GLN A 324 7.94 -12.52 26.43
C GLN A 324 9.03 -11.44 26.31
N TRP A 325 9.10 -10.77 25.16
CA TRP A 325 9.99 -9.65 24.87
C TRP A 325 9.48 -8.86 23.65
N SER A 326 10.01 -7.66 23.45
CA SER A 326 9.80 -6.82 22.25
C SER A 326 11.03 -5.98 21.94
N ALA A 327 11.31 -5.71 20.66
CA ALA A 327 12.50 -4.98 20.21
C ALA A 327 12.16 -3.96 19.10
N ARG A 328 12.94 -2.86 19.01
CA ARG A 328 12.83 -1.79 18.01
C ARG A 328 14.01 -1.86 17.03
N TYR A 329 13.79 -1.46 15.78
CA TYR A 329 14.80 -1.35 14.74
C TYR A 329 14.61 -0.05 13.95
N GLY A 330 15.63 0.81 13.97
CA GLY A 330 15.57 2.18 13.45
C GLY A 330 15.52 3.21 14.58
N ALA A 331 16.38 4.22 14.50
CA ALA A 331 16.42 5.36 15.40
C ALA A 331 15.25 6.32 15.14
N THR A 332 15.09 7.34 16.00
CA THR A 332 14.06 8.36 15.82
C THR A 332 14.35 9.20 14.58
N GLY A 333 13.45 9.16 13.59
CA GLY A 333 13.62 9.86 12.31
C GLY A 333 14.32 9.05 11.22
N ASP A 334 14.66 7.78 11.46
CA ASP A 334 14.88 6.83 10.37
C ASP A 334 13.55 6.51 9.66
N THR A 335 13.64 5.93 8.46
CA THR A 335 12.48 5.50 7.66
C THR A 335 12.50 4.00 7.34
N VAL A 336 12.61 3.16 8.37
CA VAL A 336 12.68 1.69 8.28
C VAL A 336 11.30 1.06 8.08
N THR A 337 11.16 0.22 7.06
CA THR A 337 9.94 -0.56 6.80
C THR A 337 10.31 -2.01 6.58
N MET A 338 9.88 -2.90 7.48
CA MET A 338 10.15 -4.34 7.37
C MET A 338 8.83 -5.07 7.04
N GLN A 339 8.82 -5.83 5.94
CA GLN A 339 7.61 -6.42 5.35
C GLN A 339 7.52 -7.94 5.56
N ASP A 340 8.65 -8.63 5.80
CA ASP A 340 8.78 -10.10 5.79
C ASP A 340 9.70 -10.56 6.95
N LEU A 341 9.34 -11.65 7.65
CA LEU A 341 9.98 -12.18 8.85
C LEU A 341 10.40 -13.65 8.69
N HIS A 342 11.57 -13.88 8.08
CA HIS A 342 12.07 -15.24 7.87
C HIS A 342 12.70 -15.84 9.14
N LEU A 343 12.14 -16.96 9.63
CA LEU A 343 12.68 -17.76 10.74
C LEU A 343 13.63 -18.86 10.23
N LEU A 344 14.90 -18.83 10.64
CA LEU A 344 15.88 -19.87 10.31
C LEU A 344 15.75 -21.10 11.21
N ALA A 345 16.22 -22.24 10.70
CA ALA A 345 16.18 -23.53 11.39
C ALA A 345 17.04 -23.61 12.68
N ASP A 346 17.90 -22.62 12.93
CA ASP A 346 18.65 -22.45 14.18
C ASP A 346 17.92 -21.58 15.23
N GLY A 347 16.76 -21.01 14.88
CA GLY A 347 15.94 -20.16 15.75
C GLY A 347 16.27 -18.67 15.69
N THR A 348 17.28 -18.26 14.90
CA THR A 348 17.51 -16.83 14.59
C THR A 348 16.50 -16.33 13.55
N LEU A 349 16.34 -15.02 13.46
CA LEU A 349 15.37 -14.38 12.57
C LEU A 349 16.09 -13.48 11.56
N ARG A 350 15.44 -13.24 10.42
CA ARG A 350 15.78 -12.19 9.47
C ARG A 350 14.53 -11.33 9.26
N LEU A 351 14.69 -10.02 9.34
CA LEU A 351 13.66 -9.05 8.94
C LEU A 351 14.08 -8.51 7.58
N ILE A 352 13.16 -8.50 6.62
CA ILE A 352 13.40 -8.12 5.22
C ILE A 352 12.51 -6.94 4.88
N GLY A 353 13.07 -5.93 4.22
CA GLY A 353 12.33 -4.74 3.81
C GLY A 353 13.23 -3.62 3.29
N THR A 354 12.97 -2.38 3.68
CA THR A 354 13.72 -1.19 3.23
C THR A 354 14.06 -0.23 4.37
N SER A 355 15.07 0.62 4.17
CA SER A 355 15.46 1.69 5.10
C SER A 355 15.94 2.96 4.38
N GLY A 356 16.10 4.05 5.12
CA GLY A 356 16.57 5.34 4.59
C GLY A 356 15.57 6.06 3.68
N SER A 357 15.89 7.31 3.30
CA SER A 357 15.02 8.15 2.46
C SER A 357 14.78 7.57 1.08
N ASN A 358 15.74 6.78 0.59
CA ASN A 358 15.74 6.19 -0.75
C ASN A 358 14.99 4.84 -0.80
N SER A 359 14.48 4.35 0.34
CA SER A 359 13.93 3.00 0.49
C SER A 359 14.90 1.90 0.04
N GLU A 360 16.13 1.97 0.53
CA GLU A 360 17.19 1.00 0.23
C GLU A 360 16.82 -0.40 0.73
N PRO A 361 16.92 -1.45 -0.11
CA PRO A 361 16.71 -2.84 0.29
C PRO A 361 17.57 -3.20 1.50
N THR A 362 16.95 -3.72 2.56
CA THR A 362 17.58 -3.92 3.87
C THR A 362 17.26 -5.30 4.43
N VAL A 363 18.27 -5.98 4.99
CA VAL A 363 18.10 -7.17 5.83
C VAL A 363 18.68 -6.91 7.21
N ILE A 364 17.88 -7.19 8.24
CA ILE A 364 18.29 -7.15 9.64
C ILE A 364 18.34 -8.59 10.17
N ALA A 365 19.52 -9.05 10.58
CA ALA A 365 19.73 -10.36 11.17
C ALA A 365 19.84 -10.25 12.68
N VAL A 366 18.87 -10.85 13.37
CA VAL A 366 18.73 -10.79 14.83
C VAL A 366 18.81 -12.18 15.44
N ASP A 367 19.21 -12.24 16.69
CA ASP A 367 19.39 -13.50 17.40
C ASP A 367 18.06 -14.15 17.81
N HIS A 368 18.13 -15.23 18.57
CA HIS A 368 16.97 -15.95 19.09
C HIS A 368 16.06 -15.14 20.03
N LEU A 369 16.47 -13.96 20.52
CA LEU A 369 15.70 -13.05 21.37
C LEU A 369 15.35 -11.73 20.64
N GLY A 370 15.52 -11.68 19.32
CA GLY A 370 15.32 -10.45 18.53
C GLY A 370 16.43 -9.41 18.71
N MET A 371 17.50 -9.73 19.44
CA MET A 371 18.55 -8.79 19.77
C MET A 371 19.57 -8.66 18.64
N LEU A 372 20.11 -7.45 18.46
CA LEU A 372 21.18 -7.14 17.51
C LEU A 372 22.57 -7.13 18.17
N GLY A 373 22.69 -7.69 19.37
CA GLY A 373 23.86 -7.48 20.22
C GLY A 373 24.05 -5.99 20.50
N ALA A 374 25.17 -5.42 20.03
CA ALA A 374 25.52 -4.02 20.25
C ALA A 374 24.65 -2.98 19.51
N CYS A 375 23.80 -3.40 18.56
CA CYS A 375 22.89 -2.49 17.82
C CYS A 375 21.43 -2.59 18.29
N SER A 376 21.21 -2.95 19.55
CA SER A 376 19.87 -3.10 20.13
C SER A 376 19.33 -1.73 20.59
N PHE A 377 18.21 -1.30 20.01
CA PHE A 377 17.55 -0.03 20.36
C PHE A 377 16.67 -0.20 21.62
N PRO A 378 16.33 0.89 22.34
CA PRO A 378 15.37 0.84 23.44
C PRO A 378 14.04 0.18 23.03
N THR A 379 13.44 -0.58 23.95
CA THR A 379 12.20 -1.31 23.68
C THR A 379 11.09 -0.35 23.21
N PRO A 380 10.38 -0.66 22.12
CA PRO A 380 9.38 0.26 21.56
C PRO A 380 8.23 0.47 22.54
N ALA A 381 7.67 1.68 22.55
CA ALA A 381 6.48 2.03 23.33
C ALA A 381 5.23 1.36 22.74
N LEU A 382 5.08 0.05 23.01
CA LEU A 382 3.95 -0.76 22.58
C LEU A 382 2.95 -0.90 23.72
N SER A 383 1.68 -0.67 23.40
CA SER A 383 0.55 -0.93 24.29
C SER A 383 -0.20 -2.18 23.83
N PHE A 384 -0.54 -3.03 24.78
CA PHE A 384 -1.16 -4.34 24.54
C PHE A 384 -2.56 -4.35 25.14
N SER A 385 -3.59 -4.64 24.34
CA SER A 385 -4.98 -4.68 24.79
C SER A 385 -5.73 -5.88 24.21
N ALA A 386 -6.84 -6.28 24.84
CA ALA A 386 -7.63 -7.44 24.40
C ALA A 386 -8.41 -7.13 23.11
N PHE A 387 -8.21 -7.93 22.07
CA PHE A 387 -8.78 -7.72 20.73
C PHE A 387 -9.76 -8.83 20.36
N ASN A 388 -11.02 -8.46 20.15
CA ASN A 388 -12.11 -9.38 19.86
C ASN A 388 -12.99 -8.76 18.74
N PRO A 389 -12.51 -8.73 17.48
CA PRO A 389 -13.27 -8.19 16.37
C PRO A 389 -14.54 -9.02 16.11
N THR A 390 -15.64 -8.36 15.78
CA THR A 390 -16.93 -9.04 15.59
C THR A 390 -16.91 -9.81 14.28
N SER A 391 -17.01 -11.14 14.35
CA SER A 391 -17.09 -11.98 13.17
C SER A 391 -18.46 -11.90 12.49
N VAL A 392 -18.45 -12.08 11.17
CA VAL A 392 -19.63 -12.09 10.29
C VAL A 392 -19.61 -13.34 9.40
N PRO A 393 -20.76 -13.77 8.85
CA PRO A 393 -20.79 -14.84 7.86
C PRO A 393 -19.97 -14.48 6.62
N CYS A 394 -19.05 -15.36 6.23
CA CYS A 394 -18.33 -15.25 4.97
C CYS A 394 -19.31 -15.16 3.79
N GLY A 395 -19.04 -14.28 2.81
CA GLY A 395 -19.90 -14.08 1.64
C GLY A 395 -21.22 -13.33 1.88
N SER A 396 -21.44 -12.70 3.05
CA SER A 396 -22.61 -11.82 3.24
C SER A 396 -22.43 -10.50 2.47
N SER A 397 -23.18 -10.35 1.37
CA SER A 397 -23.05 -9.19 0.49
C SER A 397 -23.74 -7.94 1.04
N TYR A 398 -23.02 -6.82 0.97
CA TYR A 398 -23.63 -5.52 0.68
C TYR A 398 -23.35 -5.18 -0.79
N LEU A 399 -24.14 -4.28 -1.36
CA LEU A 399 -23.93 -3.73 -2.70
C LEU A 399 -23.80 -2.21 -2.53
N ASP A 400 -22.67 -1.62 -2.93
CA ASP A 400 -22.66 -0.57 -3.95
C ASP A 400 -21.26 0.01 -4.24
N GLU A 401 -21.05 0.26 -5.55
CA GLU A 401 -20.15 1.22 -6.23
C GLU A 401 -18.62 1.29 -5.94
N TRP A 402 -17.88 1.73 -6.97
CA TRP A 402 -16.43 1.60 -7.10
C TRP A 402 -15.59 2.64 -6.32
N ALA A 403 -14.36 2.24 -5.96
CA ALA A 403 -13.21 3.14 -5.93
C ALA A 403 -11.93 2.43 -6.40
N SER A 404 -11.02 3.14 -7.08
CA SER A 404 -9.75 2.61 -7.62
C SER A 404 -8.58 3.58 -7.37
N THR A 405 -7.43 3.37 -8.03
CA THR A 405 -6.22 4.24 -8.04
C THR A 405 -5.41 4.18 -6.72
N VAL A 406 -4.08 4.40 -6.65
CA VAL A 406 -3.13 5.21 -7.46
C VAL A 406 -1.82 4.44 -7.81
N ARG A 407 -1.02 5.02 -8.72
CA ARG A 407 0.31 4.57 -9.24
C ARG A 407 1.48 4.90 -8.30
N HIS A 408 2.71 4.59 -8.72
CA HIS A 408 3.83 5.57 -8.79
C HIS A 408 4.79 5.27 -9.95
N GLU A 409 5.68 6.22 -10.29
CA GLU A 409 6.52 6.24 -11.51
C GLU A 409 8.02 6.45 -11.18
N GLU A 410 8.92 6.14 -12.14
CA GLU A 410 10.39 6.03 -11.99
C GLU A 410 11.13 7.19 -12.72
N LEU A 411 12.28 7.67 -12.22
CA LEU A 411 13.34 8.31 -13.05
C LEU A 411 14.71 8.50 -12.35
N ALA A 412 15.79 8.39 -13.15
CA ALA A 412 17.24 8.29 -12.88
C ALA A 412 17.94 9.51 -12.18
N THR A 413 19.24 9.55 -11.81
CA THR A 413 20.48 8.96 -12.40
C THR A 413 21.70 8.76 -11.45
N THR A 414 22.47 7.69 -11.70
CA THR A 414 23.95 7.51 -11.54
C THR A 414 24.67 7.66 -10.18
N GLY A 415 25.24 6.55 -9.69
CA GLY A 415 26.34 6.46 -8.70
C GLY A 415 26.50 5.02 -8.17
N TYR A 416 27.71 4.55 -7.83
CA TYR A 416 27.94 3.21 -7.25
C TYR A 416 28.95 3.27 -6.10
N VAL A 417 28.57 2.91 -4.87
CA VAL A 417 29.52 2.52 -3.80
C VAL A 417 28.84 1.57 -2.81
N THR A 418 29.19 0.27 -2.86
CA THR A 418 28.80 -0.69 -1.82
C THR A 418 29.55 -0.45 -0.50
N SER A 419 29.07 0.51 0.28
CA SER A 419 29.47 0.65 1.69
C SER A 419 28.68 -0.34 2.55
N PRO A 420 29.30 -1.04 3.50
CA PRO A 420 28.58 -1.45 4.69
C PRO A 420 27.97 -0.21 5.33
N VAL A 421 26.69 -0.27 5.73
CA VAL A 421 26.15 0.70 6.69
C VAL A 421 26.76 0.34 8.04
N ALA A 422 27.96 0.87 8.29
CA ALA A 422 28.45 1.01 9.64
C ALA A 422 27.39 1.80 10.42
N CYS A 423 26.87 1.23 11.51
CA CYS A 423 25.82 1.86 12.28
C CYS A 423 26.25 3.28 12.66
N ALA A 424 25.36 4.26 12.47
CA ALA A 424 25.56 5.65 12.90
C ALA A 424 25.45 5.72 14.44
N GLY A 425 26.46 5.15 15.08
CA GLY A 425 26.40 4.61 16.43
C GLY A 425 27.65 3.74 16.62
N THR A 426 28.76 4.39 16.94
CA THR A 426 30.06 3.74 17.12
C THR A 426 30.03 2.81 18.32
N SER A 427 29.93 1.49 18.09
CA SER A 427 30.25 0.50 19.11
C SER A 427 31.75 0.57 19.41
N ALA A 428 32.13 1.43 20.35
CA ALA A 428 33.51 1.47 20.84
C ALA A 428 33.92 0.09 21.36
N ALA A 429 35.18 -0.28 21.15
CA ALA A 429 35.77 -1.48 21.74
C ALA A 429 35.93 -1.40 23.28
N TYR A 430 35.50 -0.27 23.85
CA TYR A 430 35.66 0.16 25.22
C TYR A 430 34.36 0.82 25.69
N GLN A 431 33.87 0.46 26.88
CA GLN A 431 32.63 0.98 27.43
C GLN A 431 32.80 1.31 28.92
N ALA A 432 32.15 2.37 29.38
CA ALA A 432 31.99 2.65 30.80
C ALA A 432 30.56 3.12 31.05
N THR A 433 29.90 2.51 32.03
CA THR A 433 28.49 2.75 32.37
C THR A 433 28.36 3.16 33.83
N GLY A 434 27.28 3.87 34.13
CA GLY A 434 26.94 4.30 35.48
C GLY A 434 25.55 4.94 35.49
N HIS A 435 24.99 5.03 36.68
CA HIS A 435 23.67 5.57 36.95
C HIS A 435 23.75 6.94 37.61
N CYS A 436 22.89 7.85 37.21
CA CYS A 436 22.80 9.21 37.73
C CYS A 436 21.47 9.39 38.47
N PHE A 437 21.52 9.70 39.77
CA PHE A 437 20.35 9.62 40.67
C PHE A 437 20.29 10.76 41.69
N ILE A 438 19.08 11.03 42.18
CA ILE A 438 18.85 11.89 43.35
C ILE A 438 18.74 11.04 44.60
N ASP A 439 19.77 11.15 45.42
CA ASP A 439 19.91 10.51 46.73
C ASP A 439 19.05 11.25 47.76
N LEU A 440 17.85 10.72 48.03
CA LEU A 440 16.83 11.40 48.84
C LEU A 440 17.00 11.22 50.36
N ASP A 441 17.67 10.15 50.81
CA ASP A 441 18.00 9.96 52.24
C ASP A 441 19.45 10.34 52.59
N ASN A 442 20.25 10.71 51.58
CA ASN A 442 21.66 11.09 51.66
C ASN A 442 22.55 9.92 52.15
N ASN A 443 22.30 8.70 51.68
CA ASN A 443 23.10 7.52 52.02
C ASN A 443 24.34 7.31 51.12
N GLY A 444 24.40 7.95 49.94
CA GLY A 444 25.49 7.87 48.97
C GLY A 444 25.37 6.77 47.91
N THR A 445 24.29 5.97 47.92
CA THR A 445 24.04 4.86 46.98
C THR A 445 22.58 4.85 46.50
N SER A 446 22.37 4.53 45.23
CA SER A 446 21.05 4.52 44.58
C SER A 446 20.15 3.41 45.12
N ASP A 447 18.94 3.78 45.57
CA ASP A 447 17.88 2.86 45.98
C ASP A 447 16.58 3.02 45.16
N ILE A 448 15.59 2.15 45.38
CA ILE A 448 14.34 2.11 44.60
C ILE A 448 13.40 3.31 44.82
N SER A 449 13.73 4.22 45.75
CA SER A 449 13.01 5.46 46.03
C SER A 449 13.72 6.70 45.50
N ASP A 450 15.00 6.59 45.14
CA ASP A 450 15.81 7.65 44.52
C ASP A 450 15.40 7.88 43.05
N PRO A 451 15.00 9.11 42.66
CA PRO A 451 14.69 9.42 41.27
C PRO A 451 15.93 9.42 40.38
N ALA A 452 15.80 8.82 39.20
CA ALA A 452 16.75 8.99 38.10
C ALA A 452 16.96 10.46 37.72
N VAL A 453 18.16 10.78 37.23
CA VAL A 453 18.55 12.10 36.73
C VAL A 453 18.77 12.02 35.22
N PRO A 454 17.79 12.45 34.40
CA PRO A 454 17.84 12.31 32.96
C PRO A 454 18.57 13.48 32.28
N PHE A 455 19.15 13.19 31.10
CA PHE A 455 19.80 14.15 30.20
C PHE A 455 20.94 15.00 30.82
N VAL A 456 21.57 14.52 31.90
CA VAL A 456 22.71 15.18 32.55
C VAL A 456 24.04 14.74 31.93
N GLN A 457 24.96 15.70 31.80
CA GLN A 457 26.23 15.53 31.11
C GLN A 457 27.23 14.67 31.93
N VAL A 458 27.84 13.68 31.30
CA VAL A 458 29.05 13.01 31.79
C VAL A 458 30.20 13.26 30.82
N SER A 459 31.31 13.81 31.34
CA SER A 459 32.46 14.29 30.57
C SER A 459 33.72 13.47 30.84
N SER A 460 34.64 13.37 29.86
CA SER A 460 35.88 12.59 30.00
C SER A 460 37.16 13.46 29.99
N LEU A 461 38.18 13.01 30.71
CA LEU A 461 39.55 13.51 30.61
C LEU A 461 40.53 12.32 30.44
N PRO A 462 41.36 12.26 29.37
CA PRO A 462 41.42 13.18 28.25
C PRO A 462 40.09 13.23 27.47
N SER A 463 39.74 14.42 26.96
CA SER A 463 38.46 14.69 26.30
C SER A 463 38.36 13.96 24.96
N THR A 464 37.83 12.75 25.00
CA THR A 464 37.45 11.93 23.83
C THR A 464 35.97 12.06 23.47
N GLY A 465 35.16 12.65 24.34
CA GLY A 465 33.75 12.89 24.08
C GLY A 465 33.01 13.48 25.27
N THR A 466 31.69 13.51 25.15
CA THR A 466 30.75 13.83 26.21
C THR A 466 29.50 13.01 25.91
N VAL A 467 28.92 12.42 26.95
CA VAL A 467 27.67 11.67 26.87
C VAL A 467 26.64 12.26 27.83
N PHE A 468 25.39 11.88 27.67
CA PHE A 468 24.28 12.32 28.51
C PHE A 468 23.55 11.09 29.04
N THR A 469 22.92 11.23 30.20
CA THR A 469 22.06 10.18 30.76
C THR A 469 20.76 10.07 29.98
N LEU A 470 20.20 8.86 29.91
CA LEU A 470 18.89 8.59 29.32
C LEU A 470 17.76 8.92 30.32
N GLN A 471 16.50 8.71 29.95
CA GLN A 471 15.35 9.12 30.79
C GLN A 471 15.23 8.29 32.10
N ASP A 472 15.89 7.14 32.15
CA ASP A 472 16.06 6.26 33.31
C ASP A 472 17.33 6.58 34.12
N GLY A 473 18.11 7.61 33.76
CA GLY A 473 19.31 8.03 34.50
C GLY A 473 20.60 7.30 34.12
N ASP A 474 20.54 6.26 33.29
CA ASP A 474 21.72 5.50 32.88
C ASP A 474 22.52 6.25 31.81
N TYR A 475 23.86 6.14 31.84
CA TYR A 475 24.74 6.62 30.76
C TYR A 475 25.69 5.54 30.24
N LEU A 476 26.08 5.69 28.97
CA LEU A 476 27.05 4.82 28.29
C LEU A 476 28.15 5.67 27.62
N PHE A 477 29.37 5.62 28.17
CA PHE A 477 30.56 6.27 27.61
C PHE A 477 31.39 5.31 26.74
N THR A 478 31.64 5.70 25.49
CA THR A 478 32.21 4.85 24.43
C THR A 478 33.44 5.49 23.76
N PRO A 479 34.64 5.42 24.35
CA PRO A 479 35.86 6.00 23.75
C PRO A 479 36.43 5.09 22.65
N THR A 480 36.93 5.69 21.57
CA THR A 480 37.49 4.96 20.41
C THR A 480 38.75 4.14 20.72
N ASP A 481 39.54 4.60 21.68
CA ASP A 481 40.88 4.10 21.96
C ASP A 481 41.02 3.60 23.41
N SER A 482 41.94 2.65 23.62
CA SER A 482 42.26 2.16 24.96
C SER A 482 43.06 3.19 25.74
N GLY A 483 42.73 3.37 27.01
CA GLY A 483 43.34 4.39 27.85
C GLY A 483 42.76 4.49 29.24
N THR A 484 43.35 5.34 30.06
CA THR A 484 42.81 5.76 31.35
C THR A 484 42.02 7.05 31.17
N PHE A 485 40.74 7.01 31.49
CA PHE A 485 39.81 8.14 31.42
C PHE A 485 39.34 8.49 32.82
N THR A 486 39.26 9.78 33.13
CA THR A 486 38.54 10.28 34.31
C THR A 486 37.17 10.75 33.84
N LEU A 487 36.11 10.05 34.24
CA LEU A 487 34.72 10.42 33.95
C LEU A 487 34.20 11.31 35.08
N THR A 488 33.55 12.42 34.74
CA THR A 488 33.03 13.41 35.69
C THR A 488 31.59 13.74 35.33
N GLY A 489 30.65 13.40 36.21
CA GLY A 489 29.25 13.81 36.11
C GLY A 489 29.09 15.30 36.42
N ALA A 490 28.34 16.01 35.58
CA ALA A 490 27.94 17.39 35.84
C ALA A 490 26.80 17.42 36.87
N SER A 491 26.73 18.46 37.69
CA SER A 491 25.56 18.67 38.56
C SER A 491 24.31 18.88 37.71
N PRO A 492 23.14 18.33 38.07
CA PRO A 492 21.88 18.58 37.35
C PRO A 492 21.50 20.08 37.34
N GLY A 493 21.97 20.83 38.33
CA GLY A 493 21.76 22.26 38.44
C GLY A 493 22.51 22.89 39.62
N PRO A 494 22.38 24.21 39.84
CA PRO A 494 23.09 24.93 40.91
C PRO A 494 22.54 24.68 42.32
N TRP A 495 21.40 23.98 42.45
CA TRP A 495 20.74 23.65 43.72
C TRP A 495 20.98 22.20 44.18
N TRP A 496 21.82 21.46 43.44
CA TRP A 496 22.18 20.07 43.72
C TRP A 496 23.64 20.00 44.19
N GLN A 497 23.93 19.13 45.15
CA GLN A 497 25.26 18.84 45.66
C GLN A 497 25.54 17.34 45.52
N LEU A 498 26.78 16.96 45.20
CA LEU A 498 27.16 15.55 45.12
C LEU A 498 27.00 14.88 46.50
N SER A 499 26.37 13.72 46.53
CA SER A 499 26.22 12.86 47.71
C SER A 499 26.99 11.54 47.61
N SER A 500 27.21 11.00 46.41
CA SER A 500 28.02 9.79 46.23
C SER A 500 29.52 10.03 46.50
N ASP A 501 30.25 8.95 46.79
CA ASP A 501 31.64 8.97 47.27
C ASP A 501 32.66 9.66 46.33
N SER A 502 32.31 9.96 45.06
CA SER A 502 33.25 10.53 44.10
C SER A 502 32.60 11.36 42.99
N ALA A 503 33.01 12.62 42.86
CA ALA A 503 32.65 13.50 41.75
C ALA A 503 33.18 13.02 40.38
N SER A 504 34.16 12.12 40.38
CA SER A 504 34.74 11.56 39.18
C SER A 504 35.39 10.18 39.39
N TYR A 505 35.26 9.31 38.39
CA TYR A 505 35.79 7.96 38.40
C TYR A 505 36.94 7.80 37.40
N MET A 506 38.08 7.26 37.86
CA MET A 506 39.23 6.97 36.99
C MET A 506 39.15 5.52 36.49
N VAL A 507 38.60 5.33 35.30
CA VAL A 507 38.47 4.05 34.61
C VAL A 507 39.65 3.81 33.67
N THR A 508 40.11 2.57 33.51
CA THR A 508 41.16 2.21 32.53
C THR A 508 40.64 1.10 31.62
N LEU A 509 40.30 1.46 30.39
CA LEU A 509 39.67 0.56 29.41
C LEU A 509 40.72 0.05 28.41
N ASN A 510 40.76 -1.26 28.20
CA ASN A 510 41.71 -1.94 27.32
C ASN A 510 41.25 -3.37 26.99
N THR A 511 41.98 -4.11 26.17
CA THR A 511 41.57 -5.45 25.69
C THR A 511 41.45 -6.53 26.76
N LEU A 512 41.92 -6.31 27.99
CA LEU A 512 41.73 -7.20 29.14
C LEU A 512 40.62 -6.73 30.10
N THR A 513 40.21 -5.47 29.98
CA THR A 513 39.18 -4.78 30.79
C THR A 513 38.43 -3.82 29.86
N PRO A 514 37.58 -4.34 28.94
CA PRO A 514 36.94 -3.54 27.91
C PRO A 514 35.74 -2.76 28.45
N SER A 515 35.13 -3.20 29.55
CA SER A 515 33.96 -2.59 30.17
C SER A 515 34.25 -2.13 31.60
N ALA A 516 33.51 -1.13 32.05
CA ALA A 516 33.32 -0.78 33.46
C ALA A 516 31.85 -0.39 33.70
N ASP A 517 31.43 -0.55 34.95
CA ASP A 517 30.07 -0.31 35.46
C ASP A 517 30.16 0.32 36.87
N THR A 518 29.01 0.60 37.47
CA THR A 518 28.91 1.12 38.86
C THR A 518 29.67 2.44 39.07
N LEU A 519 29.67 3.32 38.05
CA LEU A 519 30.36 4.62 38.05
C LEU A 519 29.38 5.75 38.41
N ASP A 520 28.69 5.58 39.53
CA ASP A 520 27.39 6.21 39.76
C ASP A 520 27.50 7.59 40.43
N PHE A 521 26.77 8.56 39.89
CA PHE A 521 26.75 9.93 40.38
C PHE A 521 25.44 10.20 41.13
N GLY A 522 25.53 10.30 42.45
CA GLY A 522 24.42 10.65 43.32
C GLY A 522 24.46 12.14 43.67
N TRP A 523 23.31 12.81 43.64
CA TRP A 523 23.16 14.17 44.16
C TRP A 523 22.05 14.29 45.18
N ALA A 524 22.33 14.97 46.29
CA ALA A 524 21.35 15.40 47.27
C ALA A 524 20.97 16.88 47.01
N PRO A 525 19.79 17.33 47.44
CA PRO A 525 19.43 18.74 47.38
C PRO A 525 20.36 19.58 48.28
N LEU A 526 20.85 20.71 47.77
CA LEU A 526 21.65 21.69 48.53
C LEU A 526 20.75 22.67 49.30
N ILE A 527 19.61 23.04 48.69
CA ILE A 527 18.50 23.76 49.31
C ILE A 527 17.18 23.20 48.77
N ASP A 528 16.09 23.33 49.52
CA ASP A 528 14.74 23.16 48.98
C ASP A 528 14.38 24.39 48.12
N THR A 529 14.10 24.18 46.83
CA THR A 529 13.68 25.24 45.90
C THR A 529 12.86 24.68 44.75
N THR A 530 11.80 25.40 44.39
CA THR A 530 10.91 25.07 43.27
C THR A 530 11.40 25.79 42.01
N VAL A 531 11.72 25.03 40.97
CA VAL A 531 12.14 25.54 39.66
C VAL A 531 11.47 24.67 38.61
N VAL A 532 10.61 25.28 37.79
CA VAL A 532 9.84 24.55 36.78
C VAL A 532 10.08 25.26 35.45
N ASP A 533 10.76 24.57 34.54
CA ASP A 533 10.82 24.99 33.15
C ASP A 533 9.53 24.63 32.45
N ALA A 534 9.13 25.42 31.45
CA ALA A 534 7.96 25.09 30.66
C ALA A 534 8.03 25.62 29.23
N SER A 535 7.21 25.02 28.38
CA SER A 535 7.04 25.41 26.99
C SER A 535 5.58 25.26 26.57
N VAL A 536 5.23 25.98 25.51
CA VAL A 536 4.08 25.64 24.66
C VAL A 536 4.63 25.47 23.26
N VAL A 537 4.32 24.35 22.61
CA VAL A 537 4.86 23.96 21.30
C VAL A 537 3.72 23.51 20.40
N SER A 538 3.82 23.79 19.09
CA SER A 538 2.80 23.41 18.11
C SER A 538 3.42 23.23 16.73
N TRP A 539 2.63 22.67 15.81
CA TRP A 539 2.86 22.89 14.38
C TRP A 539 2.72 24.38 14.01
N PRO A 540 3.24 24.83 12.86
CA PRO A 540 2.97 26.18 12.35
C PRO A 540 1.46 26.43 12.27
N LEU A 541 1.02 27.62 12.67
CA LEU A 541 -0.41 27.92 12.75
C LEU A 541 -1.01 27.97 11.32
N SER A 542 -1.76 26.93 10.98
CA SER A 542 -2.62 26.90 9.79
C SER A 542 -4.05 27.28 10.17
N CYS A 543 -4.66 28.19 9.43
CA CYS A 543 -5.97 28.79 9.73
C CYS A 543 -7.19 27.85 9.58
N MET A 544 -7.00 26.58 9.22
CA MET A 544 -8.08 25.62 8.93
C MET A 544 -7.91 24.35 9.78
N GLY A 545 -9.01 23.85 10.36
CA GLY A 545 -9.02 22.66 11.21
C GLY A 545 -8.72 22.96 12.68
N TYR A 546 -8.14 21.99 13.39
CA TYR A 546 -7.66 22.15 14.76
C TYR A 546 -6.13 22.26 14.75
N LEU A 547 -5.57 23.27 15.41
CA LEU A 547 -4.17 23.29 15.78
C LEU A 547 -3.99 22.47 17.06
N GLN A 548 -3.02 21.56 17.05
CA GLN A 548 -2.54 20.90 18.26
C GLN A 548 -1.43 21.72 18.92
N GLN A 549 -1.60 22.03 20.20
CA GLN A 549 -0.61 22.67 21.06
C GLN A 549 -0.30 21.75 22.25
N TRP A 550 0.99 21.49 22.50
CA TRP A 550 1.47 20.81 23.69
C TRP A 550 1.92 21.86 24.71
N VAL A 551 1.31 21.88 25.88
CA VAL A 551 1.85 22.55 27.08
C VAL A 551 2.67 21.54 27.85
N THR A 552 3.95 21.82 28.10
CA THR A 552 4.84 20.94 28.87
C THR A 552 5.43 21.70 30.05
N LEU A 553 5.43 21.07 31.22
CA LEU A 553 6.14 21.52 32.44
C LEU A 553 7.22 20.49 32.77
N LEU A 554 8.41 20.92 33.20
CA LEU A 554 9.51 20.04 33.62
C LEU A 554 10.10 20.54 34.94
N ASN A 555 10.12 19.70 35.96
CA ASN A 555 10.67 20.07 37.27
C ASN A 555 12.21 19.98 37.28
N GLN A 556 12.85 21.14 37.39
CA GLN A 556 14.31 21.34 37.53
C GLN A 556 14.72 21.75 38.96
N GLY A 557 13.75 21.85 39.86
CA GLY A 557 13.94 22.17 41.27
C GLY A 557 14.28 20.93 42.09
N THR A 558 14.44 21.13 43.39
CA THR A 558 14.75 20.08 44.39
C THR A 558 13.52 19.59 45.15
N THR A 559 12.38 20.27 44.98
CA THR A 559 11.09 19.97 45.62
C THR A 559 10.17 19.18 44.69
N ARG A 560 9.05 18.67 45.22
CA ARG A 560 7.92 18.15 44.43
C ARG A 560 6.74 19.13 44.56
N PRO A 561 6.68 20.21 43.77
CA PRO A 561 5.74 21.30 43.99
C PRO A 561 4.31 20.94 43.57
N ASN A 562 3.33 21.58 44.22
CA ASN A 562 1.95 21.61 43.73
C ASN A 562 1.78 22.88 42.90
N LEU A 563 1.37 22.76 41.64
CA LEU A 563 1.32 23.88 40.70
C LEU A 563 -0.11 24.21 40.29
N VAL A 564 -0.38 25.49 40.06
CA VAL A 564 -1.48 25.97 39.22
C VAL A 564 -0.86 26.41 37.89
N VAL A 565 -1.34 25.77 36.82
CA VAL A 565 -0.96 26.03 35.44
C VAL A 565 -2.07 26.86 34.84
N SER A 566 -1.76 28.06 34.34
CA SER A 566 -2.74 28.86 33.61
C SER A 566 -2.22 29.25 32.24
N LEU A 567 -2.80 28.68 31.18
CA LEU A 567 -2.57 29.12 29.82
C LEU A 567 -3.67 30.11 29.43
N THR A 568 -3.30 31.36 29.15
CA THR A 568 -4.17 32.31 28.48
C THR A 568 -3.91 32.23 26.99
N LEU A 569 -4.86 31.68 26.24
CA LEU A 569 -4.81 31.69 24.77
C LEU A 569 -4.93 33.12 24.26
N ASP A 570 -4.30 33.40 23.11
CA ASP A 570 -4.59 34.62 22.36
C ASP A 570 -6.11 34.69 22.06
N THR A 571 -6.67 35.89 22.06
CA THR A 571 -7.99 36.20 21.48
C THR A 571 -8.24 35.63 20.08
N LEU A 572 -7.18 35.41 19.29
CA LEU A 572 -7.22 34.80 17.97
C LEU A 572 -7.51 33.28 18.02
N LEU A 573 -7.17 32.59 19.11
CA LEU A 573 -7.35 31.13 19.24
C LEU A 573 -8.59 30.80 20.05
N THR A 574 -9.48 29.96 19.53
CA THR A 574 -10.64 29.45 20.29
C THR A 574 -10.31 28.09 20.90
N PHE A 575 -10.54 27.91 22.20
CA PHE A 575 -10.37 26.59 22.82
C PHE A 575 -11.45 25.59 22.36
N ALA A 576 -11.05 24.34 22.04
CA ALA A 576 -11.98 23.26 21.72
C ALA A 576 -11.93 22.10 22.74
N SER A 577 -10.75 21.56 23.04
CA SER A 577 -10.58 20.46 24.01
C SER A 577 -9.13 20.32 24.48
N ALA A 578 -8.90 19.72 25.64
CA ALA A 578 -7.56 19.33 26.08
C ALA A 578 -7.55 17.94 26.74
N THR A 579 -6.39 17.29 26.68
CA THR A 579 -6.10 16.03 27.36
C THR A 579 -4.79 16.20 28.17
N PRO A 580 -4.82 16.18 29.51
CA PRO A 580 -6.01 16.13 30.37
C PRO A 580 -6.89 17.38 30.24
N ALA A 581 -8.18 17.23 30.54
CA ALA A 581 -9.12 18.35 30.53
C ALA A 581 -8.75 19.40 31.60
N PRO A 582 -9.02 20.70 31.39
CA PRO A 582 -8.78 21.73 32.39
C PRO A 582 -9.78 21.61 33.55
N ASP A 583 -9.33 21.88 34.77
CA ASP A 583 -10.20 21.94 35.96
C ASP A 583 -11.20 23.10 35.86
N SER A 584 -10.81 24.18 35.18
CA SER A 584 -11.72 25.25 34.79
C SER A 584 -11.22 26.04 33.58
N VAL A 585 -12.15 26.69 32.89
CA VAL A 585 -11.87 27.65 31.81
C VAL A 585 -12.63 28.93 32.12
N VAL A 586 -11.94 30.07 32.15
CA VAL A 586 -12.51 31.39 32.48
C VAL A 586 -12.11 32.38 31.38
N GLY A 587 -13.02 32.60 30.44
CA GLY A 587 -12.70 33.33 29.21
C GLY A 587 -11.67 32.55 28.38
N GLN A 588 -10.58 33.21 27.99
CA GLN A 588 -9.47 32.61 27.25
C GLN A 588 -8.45 31.87 28.13
N THR A 589 -8.60 31.90 29.46
CA THR A 589 -7.64 31.27 30.38
C THR A 589 -8.11 29.90 30.84
N LEU A 590 -7.29 28.88 30.58
CA LEU A 590 -7.47 27.50 30.98
C LEU A 590 -6.62 27.23 32.22
N TYR A 591 -7.17 26.51 33.19
CA TYR A 591 -6.49 26.20 34.46
C TYR A 591 -6.41 24.68 34.68
N TRP A 592 -5.24 24.22 35.11
CA TRP A 592 -5.01 22.87 35.64
C TRP A 592 -4.28 22.95 36.98
N HIS A 593 -4.61 22.05 37.90
CA HIS A 593 -3.78 21.72 39.05
C HIS A 593 -2.84 20.56 38.71
N VAL A 594 -1.59 20.64 39.15
CA VAL A 594 -0.61 19.56 39.05
C VAL A 594 -0.11 19.25 40.45
N ASP A 595 -0.63 18.17 41.02
CA ASP A 595 -0.23 17.66 42.34
C ASP A 595 1.20 17.08 42.29
N SER A 596 2.06 17.54 43.20
CA SER A 596 3.37 16.94 43.52
C SER A 596 4.23 16.58 42.28
N LEU A 597 4.47 17.53 41.37
CA LEU A 597 5.24 17.29 40.14
C LEU A 597 6.62 16.69 40.48
N ALA A 598 6.86 15.46 40.03
CA ALA A 598 8.05 14.69 40.42
C ALA A 598 9.34 15.29 39.84
N LEU A 599 10.47 15.07 40.53
CA LEU A 599 11.80 15.54 40.14
C LEU A 599 12.15 15.02 38.74
N PHE A 600 12.62 15.91 37.86
CA PHE A 600 12.94 15.68 36.44
C PHE A 600 11.84 15.01 35.60
N SER A 601 10.64 14.89 36.14
CA SER A 601 9.47 14.38 35.44
C SER A 601 8.72 15.54 34.82
N ASP A 602 8.09 15.30 33.68
CA ASP A 602 7.25 16.27 33.01
C ASP A 602 5.75 16.05 33.24
N TRP A 603 4.98 17.13 33.12
CA TRP A 603 3.54 17.08 32.96
C TRP A 603 3.18 17.71 31.62
N GLN A 604 2.25 17.09 30.89
CA GLN A 604 1.82 17.56 29.58
C GLN A 604 0.31 17.70 29.49
N ALA A 605 -0.14 18.72 28.75
CA ALA A 605 -1.48 18.80 28.21
C ALA A 605 -1.44 19.02 26.70
N LEU A 606 -2.10 18.12 25.95
CA LEU A 606 -2.36 18.28 24.53
C LEU A 606 -3.69 19.00 24.33
N LEU A 607 -3.63 20.23 23.86
CA LEU A 607 -4.77 21.07 23.51
C LEU A 607 -5.08 20.93 22.02
N ALA A 608 -6.36 20.83 21.69
CA ALA A 608 -6.89 21.23 20.40
C ALA A 608 -7.47 22.64 20.54
N VAL A 609 -6.91 23.58 19.79
CA VAL A 609 -7.44 24.93 19.63
C VAL A 609 -7.87 25.12 18.18
N ILE A 610 -8.94 25.87 17.95
CA ILE A 610 -9.36 26.31 16.63
C ILE A 610 -8.62 27.63 16.37
N PRO A 611 -7.66 27.66 15.42
CA PRO A 611 -7.01 28.90 15.01
C PRO A 611 -8.01 29.85 14.35
N PRO A 612 -7.69 31.15 14.21
CA PRO A 612 -8.54 32.04 13.45
C PRO A 612 -8.52 31.58 11.99
N GLY A 613 -9.69 31.59 11.33
CA GLY A 613 -9.80 31.37 9.90
C GLY A 613 -9.02 32.40 9.08
N VAL A 614 -8.93 32.11 7.77
CA VAL A 614 -8.03 32.67 6.73
C VAL A 614 -7.62 34.15 6.81
N LEU A 615 -8.53 34.94 7.34
CA LEU A 615 -8.42 36.34 7.67
C LEU A 615 -7.09 36.82 8.25
N PHE A 616 -6.69 36.26 9.39
CA PHE A 616 -5.64 36.80 10.24
C PHE A 616 -4.25 36.38 9.74
N VAL A 617 -4.13 35.99 8.47
CA VAL A 617 -2.86 35.60 7.83
C VAL A 617 -1.84 36.73 7.92
N GLY A 618 -0.65 36.38 8.42
CA GLY A 618 0.41 37.35 8.68
C GLY A 618 0.35 38.00 10.06
N ASP A 619 -0.78 37.93 10.77
CA ASP A 619 -0.81 38.24 12.21
C ASP A 619 -0.12 37.13 12.99
N THR A 620 0.40 37.49 14.16
CA THR A 620 1.00 36.57 15.12
C THR A 620 0.05 36.37 16.29
N ALA A 621 -0.35 35.13 16.55
CA ALA A 621 -1.08 34.79 17.77
C ALA A 621 -0.09 34.61 18.93
N HIS A 622 -0.30 35.31 20.05
CA HIS A 622 0.54 35.31 21.25
C HIS A 622 -0.20 34.73 22.46
N SER A 623 0.11 33.50 22.85
CA SER A 623 -0.49 32.84 24.03
C SER A 623 0.48 32.85 25.21
N VAL A 624 -0.01 33.11 26.42
CA VAL A 624 0.82 33.30 27.63
C VAL A 624 0.55 32.18 28.63
N LEU A 625 1.57 31.39 28.91
CA LEU A 625 1.60 30.40 29.98
C LEU A 625 2.13 31.06 31.26
N GLN A 626 1.43 30.89 32.37
CA GLN A 626 1.91 31.28 33.70
C GLN A 626 1.82 30.08 34.65
N ILE A 627 2.83 29.93 35.50
CA ILE A 627 2.92 28.86 36.50
C ILE A 627 3.00 29.50 37.88
N SER A 628 2.19 29.03 38.81
CA SER A 628 2.28 29.42 40.22
C SER A 628 2.35 28.19 41.11
N GLU A 629 3.29 28.16 42.03
CA GLU A 629 3.34 27.19 43.11
C GLU A 629 2.29 27.54 44.17
N ILE A 630 1.64 26.52 44.74
CA ILE A 630 0.90 26.63 46.00
C ILE A 630 1.75 26.09 47.14
N ASP A 631 2.11 26.95 48.10
CA ASP A 631 2.88 26.55 49.28
C ASP A 631 2.05 25.75 50.29
N GLY A 632 2.71 25.14 51.27
CA GLY A 632 2.07 24.35 52.34
C GLY A 632 1.15 25.14 53.29
N LEU A 633 0.95 26.44 53.07
CA LEU A 633 0.02 27.31 53.78
C LEU A 633 -1.13 27.81 52.86
N GLY A 634 -1.10 27.49 51.57
CA GLY A 634 -2.08 27.92 50.57
C GLY A 634 -1.77 29.27 49.91
N ASN A 635 -0.56 29.82 50.05
CA ASN A 635 -0.14 31.02 49.34
C ASN A 635 0.27 30.68 47.90
N VAL A 636 0.00 31.60 46.97
CA VAL A 636 0.30 31.44 45.55
C VAL A 636 1.58 32.21 45.20
N ASN A 637 2.67 31.48 44.91
CA ASN A 637 3.96 32.02 44.50
C ASN A 637 4.11 31.88 42.98
N ALA A 638 4.13 32.98 42.23
CA ALA A 638 4.39 32.94 40.79
C ALA A 638 5.84 32.48 40.53
N VAL A 639 6.02 31.53 39.60
CA VAL A 639 7.33 30.93 39.27
C VAL A 639 7.87 31.63 37.99
N PRO A 640 7.83 31.10 36.76
CA PRO A 640 8.00 31.93 35.55
C PRO A 640 6.70 32.11 34.74
N SER A 641 6.79 32.95 33.70
CA SER A 641 5.78 33.09 32.64
C SER A 641 6.44 33.01 31.27
N TYR A 642 5.84 32.29 30.34
CA TYR A 642 6.33 32.08 28.98
C TYR A 642 5.30 32.55 27.94
N THR A 643 5.78 33.01 26.79
CA THR A 643 4.94 33.36 25.64
C THR A 643 5.24 32.40 24.50
N TRP A 644 4.21 31.80 23.92
CA TRP A 644 4.28 31.15 22.61
C TRP A 644 3.75 32.11 21.55
N GLU A 645 4.37 32.11 20.38
CA GLU A 645 3.98 32.93 19.25
C GLU A 645 4.07 32.18 17.93
N SER A 646 3.10 32.38 17.04
CA SER A 646 3.09 31.77 15.71
C SER A 646 2.34 32.63 14.70
N ILE A 647 2.89 32.76 13.49
CA ILE A 647 2.30 33.51 12.38
C ILE A 647 1.25 32.65 11.68
N ILE A 648 0.10 33.23 11.38
CA ILE A 648 -1.05 32.54 10.79
C ILE A 648 -0.86 32.38 9.27
N THR A 649 -1.11 31.17 8.75
CA THR A 649 -0.89 30.75 7.36
C THR A 649 -2.05 29.89 6.83
N CYS A 650 -2.22 29.73 5.50
CA CYS A 650 -3.43 29.10 4.93
C CYS A 650 -3.22 28.35 3.61
N ALA A 651 -4.14 27.40 3.36
CA ALA A 651 -4.49 26.88 2.03
C ALA A 651 -5.85 27.46 1.59
N TYR A 652 -6.19 27.41 0.29
CA TYR A 652 -7.13 28.36 -0.33
C TYR A 652 -8.07 27.74 -1.39
N ASP A 653 -9.39 27.94 -1.25
CA ASP A 653 -10.43 27.89 -2.31
C ASP A 653 -11.73 28.52 -1.72
N PRO A 654 -12.61 29.24 -2.47
CA PRO A 654 -12.59 29.52 -3.90
C PRO A 654 -12.52 31.02 -4.27
N ASN A 655 -11.32 31.49 -4.61
CA ASN A 655 -11.14 32.62 -5.53
C ASN A 655 -10.89 32.06 -6.93
N ASP A 656 -11.96 31.59 -7.59
CA ASP A 656 -11.88 30.81 -8.82
C ASP A 656 -12.55 31.49 -10.04
N LYS A 657 -12.27 30.95 -11.22
CA LYS A 657 -12.84 31.36 -12.49
C LYS A 657 -13.35 30.13 -13.24
N GLN A 658 -14.57 30.23 -13.74
CA GLN A 658 -15.27 29.18 -14.48
C GLN A 658 -15.74 29.72 -15.84
N VAL A 659 -15.94 28.84 -16.82
CA VAL A 659 -16.44 29.20 -18.15
C VAL A 659 -17.55 28.27 -18.63
N GLU A 660 -18.57 28.85 -19.25
CA GLU A 660 -19.68 28.17 -19.89
C GLU A 660 -19.82 28.63 -21.36
N PRO A 661 -19.96 27.71 -22.33
CA PRO A 661 -19.77 26.27 -22.19
C PRO A 661 -18.33 25.91 -21.82
N LYS A 662 -18.16 24.92 -20.93
CA LYS A 662 -16.84 24.34 -20.59
C LYS A 662 -16.15 23.70 -21.81
N GLY A 663 -16.95 23.26 -22.80
CA GLY A 663 -16.48 22.58 -24.00
C GLY A 663 -16.15 21.10 -23.78
N ALA A 664 -15.76 20.42 -24.86
CA ALA A 664 -15.41 19.01 -24.87
C ALA A 664 -13.94 18.75 -24.48
N GLY A 665 -13.71 17.66 -23.74
CA GLY A 665 -12.36 17.21 -23.36
C GLY A 665 -11.59 18.19 -22.43
N THR A 666 -10.31 17.91 -22.25
CA THR A 666 -9.38 18.76 -21.48
C THR A 666 -9.02 20.07 -22.19
N TRP A 667 -9.27 20.15 -23.50
CA TRP A 667 -9.03 21.34 -24.33
C TRP A 667 -10.18 22.36 -24.29
N GLY A 668 -11.32 22.02 -23.67
CA GLY A 668 -12.51 22.86 -23.66
C GLY A 668 -13.03 23.17 -25.07
N GLY A 669 -13.06 22.14 -25.94
CA GLY A 669 -13.45 22.26 -27.34
C GLY A 669 -14.86 22.83 -27.51
N ILE A 670 -14.97 23.92 -28.26
CA ILE A 670 -16.23 24.61 -28.56
C ILE A 670 -16.39 24.74 -30.07
N ASP A 671 -17.62 24.63 -30.55
CA ASP A 671 -17.94 24.80 -31.98
C ASP A 671 -17.56 26.23 -32.45
N ALA A 672 -17.00 26.36 -33.64
CA ALA A 672 -16.60 27.65 -34.22
C ALA A 672 -17.76 28.68 -34.39
N THR A 673 -19.02 28.25 -34.27
CA THR A 673 -20.22 29.10 -34.24
C THR A 673 -20.67 29.53 -32.83
N THR A 674 -19.96 29.13 -31.77
CA THR A 674 -20.28 29.43 -30.37
C THR A 674 -20.42 30.94 -30.14
N GLU A 675 -21.66 31.40 -29.95
CA GLU A 675 -21.98 32.83 -29.96
C GLU A 675 -21.44 33.59 -28.73
N TRP A 676 -21.28 32.91 -27.60
CA TRP A 676 -20.93 33.51 -26.30
C TRP A 676 -20.09 32.55 -25.46
N LEU A 677 -19.03 33.08 -24.84
CA LEU A 677 -18.39 32.50 -23.66
C LEU A 677 -18.83 33.30 -22.44
N THR A 678 -19.34 32.60 -21.43
CA THR A 678 -19.81 33.17 -20.15
C THR A 678 -18.83 32.81 -19.06
N TYR A 679 -18.15 33.81 -18.50
CA TYR A 679 -17.24 33.64 -17.37
C TYR A 679 -17.97 33.93 -16.05
N ASN A 680 -17.67 33.14 -15.03
CA ASN A 680 -18.08 33.35 -13.66
C ASN A 680 -16.82 33.40 -12.78
N VAL A 681 -16.52 34.56 -12.20
CA VAL A 681 -15.44 34.71 -11.21
C VAL A 681 -16.08 34.74 -9.83
N ARG A 682 -15.72 33.81 -8.96
CA ARG A 682 -16.11 33.82 -7.54
C ARG A 682 -14.97 34.40 -6.71
N PHE A 683 -15.32 35.00 -5.59
CA PHE A 683 -14.37 35.52 -4.62
C PHE A 683 -14.92 35.37 -3.20
N GLN A 684 -14.03 35.22 -2.23
CA GLN A 684 -14.35 35.26 -0.81
C GLN A 684 -13.42 36.26 -0.11
N ASN A 685 -13.93 37.11 0.79
CA ASN A 685 -13.06 37.90 1.65
C ASN A 685 -12.39 36.98 2.68
N THR A 686 -11.10 36.75 2.47
CA THR A 686 -10.23 35.95 3.32
C THR A 686 -9.20 36.79 4.08
N GLY A 687 -9.44 38.10 4.30
CA GLY A 687 -8.60 39.01 5.09
C GLY A 687 -9.32 39.56 6.34
N ASN A 688 -8.57 39.80 7.42
CA ASN A 688 -9.04 40.14 8.79
C ASN A 688 -9.82 41.44 9.02
N ASP A 689 -10.26 42.10 7.95
CA ASP A 689 -11.19 43.22 8.05
C ASP A 689 -12.21 43.15 6.91
N THR A 690 -13.34 43.83 7.11
CA THR A 690 -14.41 43.97 6.13
C THR A 690 -13.91 44.77 4.93
N ALA A 691 -13.73 44.11 3.78
CA ALA A 691 -13.23 44.75 2.57
C ALA A 691 -14.22 45.82 2.08
N GLN A 692 -13.74 47.06 1.95
CA GLN A 692 -14.54 48.22 1.52
C GLN A 692 -14.62 48.30 0.00
N THR A 693 -13.61 47.78 -0.68
CA THR A 693 -13.51 47.67 -2.14
C THR A 693 -13.17 46.26 -2.56
N VAL A 694 -13.84 45.73 -3.60
CA VAL A 694 -13.31 44.61 -4.39
C VAL A 694 -13.12 45.07 -5.85
N VAL A 695 -11.98 44.73 -6.45
CA VAL A 695 -11.72 44.92 -7.88
C VAL A 695 -11.30 43.59 -8.49
N ILE A 696 -11.95 43.21 -9.60
CA ILE A 696 -11.58 42.04 -10.38
C ILE A 696 -11.02 42.53 -11.71
N GLU A 697 -9.72 42.36 -11.94
CA GLU A 697 -9.09 42.62 -13.23
C GLU A 697 -8.92 41.32 -14.03
N ASP A 698 -9.19 41.38 -15.33
CA ASP A 698 -9.29 40.22 -16.22
C ASP A 698 -8.74 40.58 -17.61
N ASP A 699 -7.65 39.92 -18.02
CA ASP A 699 -6.84 40.24 -19.21
C ASP A 699 -7.37 39.44 -20.43
N LEU A 700 -8.47 39.92 -21.00
CA LEU A 700 -9.27 39.17 -21.96
C LEU A 700 -8.47 38.87 -23.25
N SER A 701 -8.29 37.58 -23.53
CA SER A 701 -7.60 37.08 -24.73
C SER A 701 -7.94 37.85 -26.02
N GLY A 702 -6.91 38.13 -26.82
CA GLY A 702 -7.03 38.79 -28.13
C GLY A 702 -7.85 38.02 -29.17
N ALA A 703 -8.31 36.80 -28.87
CA ALA A 703 -9.28 36.04 -29.65
C ALA A 703 -10.75 36.44 -29.35
N LEU A 704 -11.00 37.36 -28.43
CA LEU A 704 -12.34 37.80 -28.01
C LEU A 704 -12.73 39.15 -28.62
N GLN A 705 -14.03 39.41 -28.72
CA GLN A 705 -14.60 40.69 -29.13
C GLN A 705 -14.91 41.54 -27.89
N TRP A 706 -13.93 42.23 -27.33
CA TRP A 706 -14.05 42.94 -26.04
C TRP A 706 -15.22 43.95 -25.97
N ASN A 707 -15.58 44.56 -27.11
CA ASN A 707 -16.73 45.47 -27.23
C ASN A 707 -18.11 44.77 -27.13
N THR A 708 -18.15 43.45 -26.97
CA THR A 708 -19.38 42.67 -26.78
C THR A 708 -19.63 42.25 -25.33
N VAL A 709 -18.74 42.59 -24.39
CA VAL A 709 -18.86 42.20 -22.98
C VAL A 709 -20.20 42.64 -22.38
N GLN A 710 -20.91 41.69 -21.77
CA GLN A 710 -22.18 41.89 -21.08
C GLN A 710 -22.10 41.29 -19.68
N VAL A 711 -22.21 42.12 -18.64
CA VAL A 711 -22.46 41.62 -17.27
C VAL A 711 -23.86 41.01 -17.23
N LEU A 712 -23.97 39.80 -16.68
CA LEU A 712 -25.21 39.04 -16.55
C LEU A 712 -25.76 39.11 -15.12
N ALA A 713 -24.87 38.98 -14.14
CA ALA A 713 -25.20 39.05 -12.72
C ALA A 713 -23.93 39.37 -11.90
N ALA A 714 -24.13 39.88 -10.70
CA ALA A 714 -23.11 39.98 -9.65
C ALA A 714 -23.79 39.79 -8.29
N SER A 715 -23.05 39.39 -7.26
CA SER A 715 -23.59 39.26 -5.89
C SER A 715 -23.93 40.62 -5.27
N HIS A 716 -23.13 41.64 -5.57
CA HIS A 716 -23.22 43.00 -5.02
C HIS A 716 -23.35 44.04 -6.15
N ALA A 717 -23.62 45.28 -5.77
CA ALA A 717 -23.73 46.39 -6.74
C ALA A 717 -22.36 46.75 -7.32
N LEU A 718 -22.20 46.62 -8.64
CA LEU A 718 -21.04 47.13 -9.36
C LEU A 718 -21.10 48.65 -9.45
N THR A 719 -20.05 49.33 -9.01
CA THR A 719 -19.92 50.79 -9.02
C THR A 719 -19.19 51.30 -10.26
N ALA A 720 -18.28 50.50 -10.82
CA ALA A 720 -17.69 50.73 -12.12
C ALA A 720 -17.39 49.41 -12.87
N VAL A 721 -17.52 49.46 -14.20
CA VAL A 721 -17.03 48.43 -15.12
C VAL A 721 -16.29 49.15 -16.25
N SER A 722 -15.08 48.71 -16.57
CA SER A 722 -14.29 49.29 -17.66
C SER A 722 -13.50 48.24 -18.44
N ILE A 723 -13.15 48.55 -19.69
CA ILE A 723 -12.24 47.75 -20.51
C ILE A 723 -11.34 48.70 -21.28
N ASN A 724 -10.03 48.47 -21.25
CA ASN A 724 -9.05 49.32 -21.91
C ASN A 724 -8.76 48.86 -23.36
N THR A 725 -7.91 49.60 -24.07
CA THR A 725 -7.52 49.29 -25.46
C THR A 725 -6.53 48.11 -25.59
N SER A 726 -6.18 47.42 -24.50
CA SER A 726 -5.31 46.25 -24.49
C SER A 726 -6.01 44.97 -23.99
N GLY A 727 -7.34 44.99 -23.82
CA GLY A 727 -8.12 43.82 -23.39
C GLY A 727 -8.31 43.68 -21.87
N LYS A 728 -7.61 44.47 -21.06
CA LYS A 728 -7.79 44.46 -19.61
C LYS A 728 -9.15 45.05 -19.26
N SER A 729 -10.01 44.18 -18.75
CA SER A 729 -11.30 44.51 -18.16
C SER A 729 -11.18 44.60 -16.64
N ALA A 730 -11.99 45.45 -16.02
CA ALA A 730 -12.04 45.64 -14.58
C ALA A 730 -13.49 45.80 -14.11
N PHE A 731 -13.88 45.00 -13.11
CA PHE A 731 -15.17 45.05 -12.43
C PHE A 731 -14.95 45.50 -10.99
N ARG A 732 -15.57 46.61 -10.57
CA ARG A 732 -15.33 47.24 -9.28
C ARG A 732 -16.60 47.33 -8.45
N PHE A 733 -16.45 47.01 -7.17
CA PHE A 733 -17.44 47.15 -6.11
C PHE A 733 -16.85 48.08 -5.05
N ASP A 734 -17.15 49.38 -5.11
CA ASP A 734 -16.92 50.32 -4.00
C ASP A 734 -18.07 50.21 -2.98
N ASP A 735 -17.81 50.55 -1.72
CA ASP A 735 -18.79 50.48 -0.62
C ASP A 735 -19.47 49.10 -0.50
N ILE A 736 -18.74 48.02 -0.83
CA ILE A 736 -19.27 46.65 -0.77
C ILE A 736 -19.45 46.18 0.67
N TRP A 737 -18.57 46.63 1.58
CA TRP A 737 -18.52 46.22 3.00
C TRP A 737 -18.63 44.70 3.15
N LEU A 738 -17.83 43.99 2.37
CA LEU A 738 -17.84 42.53 2.28
C LEU A 738 -17.22 41.97 3.57
N PRO A 739 -18.03 41.40 4.49
CA PRO A 739 -17.53 40.97 5.78
C PRO A 739 -16.48 39.88 5.58
N ASP A 740 -15.64 39.77 6.57
CA ASP A 740 -14.61 38.75 6.66
C ASP A 740 -15.23 37.37 6.99
N SER A 741 -14.63 36.28 6.50
CA SER A 741 -15.14 34.91 6.63
C SER A 741 -15.29 34.39 8.07
N ASN A 742 -14.67 35.01 9.07
CA ASN A 742 -14.79 34.56 10.48
C ASN A 742 -15.92 35.29 11.20
N VAL A 743 -16.19 36.56 10.86
CA VAL A 743 -17.39 37.28 11.30
C VAL A 743 -18.64 36.75 10.62
N ASN A 744 -18.60 36.46 9.32
CA ASN A 744 -19.78 35.97 8.59
C ASN A 744 -19.43 35.22 7.29
N GLU A 745 -19.03 33.94 7.41
CA GLU A 745 -18.64 33.07 6.29
C GLU A 745 -19.63 33.11 5.09
N PRO A 746 -20.96 32.93 5.24
CA PRO A 746 -21.86 32.95 4.10
C PRO A 746 -22.08 34.32 3.45
N ALA A 747 -21.64 35.40 4.11
CA ALA A 747 -21.72 36.76 3.60
C ALA A 747 -20.37 37.31 3.09
N SER A 748 -19.25 36.63 3.37
CA SER A 748 -17.94 37.01 2.82
C SER A 748 -17.78 36.63 1.34
N HIS A 749 -18.76 35.92 0.77
CA HIS A 749 -18.79 35.45 -0.62
C HIS A 749 -19.24 36.53 -1.61
N GLY A 750 -18.67 36.50 -2.80
CA GLY A 750 -19.17 37.23 -3.94
C GLY A 750 -18.85 36.59 -5.29
N PHE A 751 -19.47 37.13 -6.34
CA PHE A 751 -19.18 36.74 -7.71
C PHE A 751 -19.47 37.87 -8.69
N VAL A 752 -18.83 37.82 -9.86
CA VAL A 752 -19.30 38.50 -11.08
C VAL A 752 -19.42 37.48 -12.20
N ARG A 753 -20.55 37.51 -12.90
CA ARG A 753 -20.84 36.67 -14.07
C ARG A 753 -21.07 37.56 -15.28
N PHE A 754 -20.26 37.40 -16.31
CA PHE A 754 -20.33 38.18 -17.54
C PHE A 754 -20.10 37.28 -18.76
N ARG A 755 -20.43 37.75 -19.96
CA ARG A 755 -20.18 37.02 -21.20
C ARG A 755 -19.61 37.91 -22.30
N VAL A 756 -18.90 37.28 -23.23
CA VAL A 756 -18.21 37.93 -24.35
C VAL A 756 -18.22 37.01 -25.57
N LYS A 757 -18.21 37.56 -26.78
CA LYS A 757 -18.16 36.78 -28.02
C LYS A 757 -16.73 36.42 -28.41
N PRO A 758 -16.45 35.18 -28.87
CA PRO A 758 -15.25 34.89 -29.67
C PRO A 758 -15.23 35.73 -30.95
N GLN A 759 -14.05 35.98 -31.52
CA GLN A 759 -13.93 36.62 -32.84
C GLN A 759 -14.45 35.70 -33.96
N SER A 760 -15.03 36.31 -35.00
CA SER A 760 -15.53 35.59 -36.17
C SER A 760 -14.38 35.11 -37.06
N GLY A 761 -14.35 33.81 -37.40
CA GLY A 761 -13.35 33.26 -38.32
C GLY A 761 -12.00 32.94 -37.68
N LEU A 762 -11.97 32.69 -36.36
CA LEU A 762 -10.82 32.07 -35.70
C LEU A 762 -10.50 30.71 -36.33
N SER A 763 -9.22 30.37 -36.42
CA SER A 763 -8.74 29.09 -36.94
C SER A 763 -9.17 27.90 -36.07
N HIS A 764 -9.35 26.74 -36.70
CA HIS A 764 -9.41 25.45 -36.01
C HIS A 764 -8.18 25.27 -35.09
N LEU A 765 -8.39 24.76 -33.88
CA LEU A 765 -7.43 24.69 -32.75
C LEU A 765 -6.96 26.05 -32.17
N THR A 766 -7.69 27.15 -32.38
CA THR A 766 -7.37 28.41 -31.67
C THR A 766 -7.76 28.29 -30.19
N ALA A 767 -6.77 28.28 -29.30
CA ALA A 767 -6.98 28.30 -27.86
C ALA A 767 -7.36 29.70 -27.35
N ILE A 768 -8.27 29.73 -26.36
CA ILE A 768 -8.74 30.93 -25.67
C ILE A 768 -8.57 30.68 -24.17
N ASP A 769 -7.42 31.08 -23.64
CA ASP A 769 -7.13 31.06 -22.20
C ASP A 769 -7.62 32.34 -21.52
N ASN A 770 -8.07 32.22 -20.26
CA ASN A 770 -8.53 33.37 -19.47
C ASN A 770 -8.35 33.11 -17.95
N ASN A 771 -7.76 34.05 -17.20
CA ASN A 771 -7.70 34.05 -15.72
C ASN A 771 -7.98 35.47 -15.19
N ALA A 772 -8.12 35.67 -13.87
CA ALA A 772 -8.40 36.98 -13.27
C ALA A 772 -7.54 37.23 -12.03
N GLY A 773 -7.34 38.50 -11.67
CA GLY A 773 -6.77 38.94 -10.41
C GLY A 773 -7.82 39.64 -9.56
N ILE A 774 -8.05 39.15 -8.35
CA ILE A 774 -9.03 39.67 -7.40
C ILE A 774 -8.27 40.48 -6.33
N PHE A 775 -8.47 41.79 -6.32
CA PHE A 775 -7.91 42.73 -5.37
C PHE A 775 -8.94 43.07 -4.29
N PHE A 776 -8.55 42.97 -3.02
CA PHE A 776 -9.30 43.47 -1.88
C PHE A 776 -8.65 44.78 -1.42
N ASP A 777 -9.38 45.88 -1.46
CA ASP A 777 -8.93 47.25 -1.21
C ASP A 777 -7.62 47.65 -1.93
N LEU A 778 -6.47 47.61 -1.23
CA LEU A 778 -5.15 47.96 -1.76
C LEU A 778 -4.15 46.78 -1.72
N ASN A 779 -4.64 45.57 -1.42
CA ASN A 779 -3.82 44.38 -1.28
C ASN A 779 -3.39 43.81 -2.65
N PRO A 780 -2.29 43.02 -2.71
CA PRO A 780 -1.92 42.28 -3.91
C PRO A 780 -3.06 41.35 -4.39
N PRO A 781 -3.17 41.08 -5.70
CA PRO A 781 -4.28 40.31 -6.23
C PRO A 781 -4.14 38.81 -5.93
N VAL A 782 -5.24 38.17 -5.51
CA VAL A 782 -5.37 36.72 -5.57
C VAL A 782 -5.67 36.33 -7.02
N ILE A 783 -4.79 35.52 -7.62
CA ILE A 783 -4.91 35.10 -9.02
C ILE A 783 -5.75 33.83 -9.10
N THR A 784 -6.82 33.84 -9.90
CA THR A 784 -7.66 32.66 -10.14
C THR A 784 -6.92 31.59 -10.92
N ASN A 785 -7.46 30.37 -10.91
CA ASN A 785 -7.17 29.38 -11.94
C ASN A 785 -7.40 29.94 -13.36
N THR A 786 -6.71 29.37 -14.35
CA THR A 786 -6.97 29.62 -15.76
C THR A 786 -8.06 28.69 -16.27
N VAL A 787 -9.00 29.24 -17.06
CA VAL A 787 -9.93 28.47 -17.88
C VAL A 787 -9.51 28.52 -19.34
N ARG A 788 -9.73 27.43 -20.06
CA ARG A 788 -9.42 27.27 -21.49
C ARG A 788 -10.65 26.85 -22.26
N ASN A 789 -10.87 27.47 -23.41
CA ASN A 789 -11.65 26.90 -24.50
C ASN A 789 -10.77 26.75 -25.76
N THR A 790 -11.16 25.90 -26.71
CA THR A 790 -10.46 25.76 -27.99
C THR A 790 -11.48 25.77 -29.14
N ILE A 791 -11.24 26.58 -30.18
CA ILE A 791 -12.12 26.68 -31.35
C ILE A 791 -11.99 25.43 -32.22
N ILE A 792 -13.08 24.67 -32.31
CA ILE A 792 -13.18 23.44 -33.10
C ILE A 792 -14.14 23.68 -34.26
N ASP A 793 -13.63 23.58 -35.49
CA ASP A 793 -14.45 23.46 -36.70
C ASP A 793 -14.44 22.00 -37.17
N CYS A 794 -15.56 21.29 -36.96
CA CYS A 794 -15.72 19.91 -37.40
C CYS A 794 -16.04 19.77 -38.90
N ASN A 795 -16.21 20.88 -39.65
CA ASN A 795 -16.41 20.83 -41.10
C ASN A 795 -15.08 20.72 -41.88
N GLY A 796 -13.95 21.04 -41.23
CA GLY A 796 -12.60 20.96 -41.79
C GLY A 796 -11.87 19.63 -41.55
N ILE A 797 -12.54 18.61 -41.01
CA ILE A 797 -11.93 17.33 -40.64
C ILE A 797 -11.36 16.60 -41.87
N SER A 798 -10.13 16.10 -41.74
CA SER A 798 -9.46 15.27 -42.75
C SER A 798 -9.79 13.77 -42.66
N TRP A 799 -10.16 13.27 -41.47
CA TRP A 799 -10.40 11.85 -41.20
C TRP A 799 -11.86 11.42 -41.41
N GLN A 800 -12.06 10.14 -41.68
CA GLN A 800 -13.39 9.51 -41.75
C GLN A 800 -13.38 8.20 -40.98
N ALA A 801 -14.46 7.93 -40.22
CA ALA A 801 -14.66 6.66 -39.57
C ALA A 801 -14.85 5.55 -40.62
N THR A 802 -14.31 4.37 -40.37
CA THR A 802 -14.40 3.21 -41.25
C THR A 802 -14.60 1.96 -40.40
N ALA A 803 -15.59 1.15 -40.74
CA ALA A 803 -15.71 -0.19 -40.20
C ALA A 803 -15.07 -1.17 -41.20
N ILE A 804 -14.49 -2.26 -40.70
CA ILE A 804 -14.03 -3.41 -41.51
C ILE A 804 -14.58 -4.70 -40.87
N ASN A 805 -14.95 -5.66 -41.69
CA ASN A 805 -15.39 -7.00 -41.27
C ASN A 805 -14.25 -8.00 -41.51
N ASP A 806 -13.86 -8.73 -40.47
CA ASP A 806 -12.87 -9.80 -40.51
C ASP A 806 -13.45 -11.10 -39.90
N LEU A 807 -12.71 -12.20 -39.99
CA LEU A 807 -13.11 -13.53 -39.51
C LEU A 807 -13.49 -13.60 -38.02
N SER A 808 -13.08 -12.62 -37.21
CA SER A 808 -13.42 -12.48 -35.78
C SER A 808 -14.57 -11.49 -35.50
N GLY A 809 -14.98 -10.63 -36.45
CA GLY A 809 -16.04 -9.65 -36.25
C GLY A 809 -15.78 -8.29 -36.91
N LEU A 810 -16.46 -7.26 -36.40
CA LEU A 810 -16.38 -5.89 -36.92
C LEU A 810 -15.39 -5.05 -36.11
N TYR A 811 -14.53 -4.30 -36.81
CA TYR A 811 -13.52 -3.41 -36.21
C TYR A 811 -13.65 -1.98 -36.74
N ALA A 812 -13.39 -1.00 -35.87
CA ALA A 812 -13.44 0.43 -36.16
C ALA A 812 -12.04 1.02 -36.38
N TYR A 813 -11.87 1.78 -37.47
CA TYR A 813 -10.62 2.38 -37.91
C TYR A 813 -10.84 3.80 -38.46
N SER A 814 -9.75 4.55 -38.60
CA SER A 814 -9.70 5.74 -39.47
C SER A 814 -8.46 5.66 -40.38
N PHE A 815 -8.47 6.38 -41.50
CA PHE A 815 -7.37 6.41 -42.46
C PHE A 815 -6.20 7.36 -42.11
N PHE A 816 -6.26 8.06 -40.97
CA PHE A 816 -5.24 9.02 -40.55
C PHE A 816 -4.81 8.74 -39.11
N MET A 817 -3.55 8.36 -38.91
CA MET A 817 -3.04 7.82 -37.64
C MET A 817 -2.55 8.88 -36.63
N ASP A 818 -2.82 10.16 -36.88
CA ASP A 818 -2.37 11.30 -36.05
C ASP A 818 -3.49 11.90 -35.17
N THR A 819 -4.66 11.24 -35.13
CA THR A 819 -5.82 11.68 -34.34
C THR A 819 -6.25 10.61 -33.34
N MET A 820 -6.19 10.94 -32.05
CA MET A 820 -6.67 10.09 -30.96
C MET A 820 -8.20 10.16 -30.82
N PHE A 821 -8.85 8.99 -30.83
CA PHE A 821 -10.29 8.84 -30.64
C PHE A 821 -10.63 8.51 -29.19
N TYR A 822 -11.72 9.08 -28.69
CA TYR A 822 -12.11 9.05 -27.28
C TYR A 822 -13.35 8.17 -27.03
N THR A 823 -14.23 8.02 -28.02
CA THR A 823 -15.42 7.15 -27.92
C THR A 823 -15.75 6.47 -29.24
N TYR A 824 -16.27 5.25 -29.15
CA TYR A 824 -16.97 4.55 -30.23
C TYR A 824 -18.44 4.38 -29.84
N GLN A 825 -19.34 4.28 -30.81
CA GLN A 825 -20.71 3.80 -30.62
C GLN A 825 -21.18 3.08 -31.88
N TRP A 826 -21.36 1.77 -31.79
CA TRP A 826 -21.90 0.97 -32.88
C TRP A 826 -23.43 1.14 -33.01
N GLN A 827 -23.92 1.00 -34.23
CA GLN A 827 -25.33 1.07 -34.59
C GLN A 827 -25.70 -0.10 -35.49
N LEU A 828 -26.90 -0.63 -35.32
CA LEU A 828 -27.54 -1.60 -36.21
C LEU A 828 -28.74 -0.93 -36.88
N ASN A 829 -28.75 -0.87 -38.22
CA ASN A 829 -29.80 -0.24 -39.03
C ASN A 829 -30.09 1.23 -38.63
N ASN A 830 -29.06 2.00 -38.29
CA ASN A 830 -29.11 3.37 -37.72
C ASN A 830 -29.62 3.49 -36.26
N VAL A 831 -29.79 2.39 -35.54
CA VAL A 831 -30.15 2.40 -34.11
C VAL A 831 -28.92 2.06 -33.25
N PRO A 832 -28.51 2.91 -32.29
CA PRO A 832 -27.40 2.61 -31.38
C PRO A 832 -27.61 1.30 -30.61
N ILE A 833 -26.56 0.47 -30.57
CA ILE A 833 -26.54 -0.77 -29.81
C ILE A 833 -26.07 -0.43 -28.38
N PRO A 834 -26.90 -0.64 -27.33
CA PRO A 834 -26.51 -0.29 -25.96
C PRO A 834 -25.24 -1.03 -25.52
N GLY A 835 -24.30 -0.31 -24.90
CA GLY A 835 -23.02 -0.87 -24.42
C GLY A 835 -21.97 -1.18 -25.50
N ALA A 836 -22.32 -1.08 -26.80
CA ALA A 836 -21.37 -1.32 -27.89
C ALA A 836 -20.49 -0.08 -28.16
N THR A 837 -19.65 0.28 -27.18
CA THR A 837 -18.79 1.48 -27.19
C THR A 837 -17.29 1.17 -27.33
N GLN A 838 -16.96 -0.07 -27.68
CA GLN A 838 -15.59 -0.50 -27.98
C GLN A 838 -15.26 -0.35 -29.48
N SER A 839 -13.98 -0.39 -29.83
CA SER A 839 -13.51 -0.41 -31.23
C SER A 839 -13.81 -1.73 -31.97
N PHE A 840 -14.34 -2.73 -31.29
CA PHE A 840 -14.72 -4.05 -31.82
C PHE A 840 -16.19 -4.37 -31.50
N LEU A 841 -16.84 -5.14 -32.37
CA LEU A 841 -18.18 -5.70 -32.19
C LEU A 841 -18.34 -7.05 -32.89
N GLU A 842 -18.80 -8.07 -32.17
CA GLU A 842 -19.25 -9.34 -32.77
C GLU A 842 -20.72 -9.22 -33.22
N PRO A 843 -21.05 -9.33 -34.52
CA PRO A 843 -22.39 -9.03 -35.03
C PRO A 843 -23.37 -10.21 -34.83
N GLN A 844 -24.17 -10.14 -33.76
CA GLN A 844 -25.12 -11.19 -33.37
C GLN A 844 -26.39 -11.29 -34.24
N LEU A 845 -26.72 -10.26 -35.02
CA LEU A 845 -27.93 -10.17 -35.86
C LEU A 845 -27.61 -9.80 -37.30
N ASN A 846 -28.46 -10.21 -38.25
CA ASN A 846 -28.37 -9.77 -39.64
C ASN A 846 -28.86 -8.31 -39.80
N GLY A 847 -28.16 -7.51 -40.60
CA GLY A 847 -28.48 -6.11 -40.85
C GLY A 847 -27.25 -5.25 -41.17
N ASP A 848 -27.45 -3.95 -41.28
CA ASP A 848 -26.40 -2.98 -41.62
C ASP A 848 -25.78 -2.39 -40.35
N TYR A 849 -24.50 -2.68 -40.10
CA TYR A 849 -23.75 -2.17 -38.97
C TYR A 849 -22.91 -0.95 -39.36
N MET A 850 -22.88 0.07 -38.49
CA MET A 850 -22.04 1.26 -38.61
C MET A 850 -21.41 1.58 -37.27
N VAL A 851 -20.27 2.28 -37.27
CA VAL A 851 -19.67 2.85 -36.06
C VAL A 851 -19.62 4.37 -36.16
N VAL A 852 -20.03 5.05 -35.09
CA VAL A 852 -19.73 6.46 -34.86
C VAL A 852 -18.45 6.52 -34.03
N MET A 853 -17.45 7.25 -34.51
CA MET A 853 -16.21 7.54 -33.78
C MET A 853 -16.17 9.02 -33.44
N THR A 854 -15.69 9.37 -32.25
CA THR A 854 -15.54 10.76 -31.80
C THR A 854 -14.11 11.02 -31.30
N ASP A 855 -13.51 12.14 -31.69
CA ASP A 855 -12.13 12.52 -31.35
C ASP A 855 -11.97 13.32 -30.06
N ALA A 856 -10.72 13.63 -29.72
CA ALA A 856 -10.29 14.43 -28.56
C ALA A 856 -10.97 15.82 -28.43
N TYR A 857 -11.52 16.33 -29.53
CA TYR A 857 -12.08 17.67 -29.65
C TYR A 857 -13.61 17.67 -29.71
N GLY A 858 -14.23 16.48 -29.65
CA GLY A 858 -15.68 16.29 -29.72
C GLY A 858 -16.22 16.16 -31.15
N CYS A 859 -15.36 16.13 -32.17
CA CYS A 859 -15.80 15.93 -33.56
C CYS A 859 -16.09 14.46 -33.82
N SER A 860 -17.21 14.16 -34.51
CA SER A 860 -17.63 12.80 -34.81
C SER A 860 -17.75 12.51 -36.30
N SER A 861 -17.47 11.25 -36.67
CA SER A 861 -17.65 10.72 -38.03
C SER A 861 -18.32 9.35 -37.94
N THR A 862 -19.16 9.02 -38.93
CA THR A 862 -19.88 7.73 -39.00
C THR A 862 -19.39 6.93 -40.19
N SER A 863 -19.14 5.63 -39.97
CA SER A 863 -18.65 4.75 -41.04
C SER A 863 -19.70 4.48 -42.12
N PRO A 864 -19.28 4.09 -43.34
CA PRO A 864 -20.16 3.37 -44.26
C PRO A 864 -20.76 2.11 -43.59
N PRO A 865 -21.96 1.67 -44.01
CA PRO A 865 -22.59 0.46 -43.48
C PRO A 865 -21.93 -0.83 -43.97
N ILE A 866 -21.82 -1.81 -43.07
CA ILE A 866 -21.47 -3.20 -43.38
C ILE A 866 -22.72 -4.06 -43.21
N THR A 867 -23.22 -4.61 -44.31
CA THR A 867 -24.31 -5.58 -44.30
C THR A 867 -23.81 -6.95 -43.84
N ILE A 868 -24.23 -7.40 -42.67
CA ILE A 868 -24.01 -8.76 -42.18
C ILE A 868 -25.18 -9.66 -42.58
N ILE A 869 -24.87 -10.73 -43.29
CA ILE A 869 -25.82 -11.78 -43.71
C ILE A 869 -25.28 -13.13 -43.27
N SER A 870 -25.58 -13.52 -42.04
CA SER A 870 -25.36 -14.90 -41.59
C SER A 870 -26.27 -15.85 -42.37
N THR A 871 -25.64 -16.78 -43.09
CA THR A 871 -26.30 -17.90 -43.79
C THR A 871 -25.97 -19.24 -43.14
N SER A 872 -25.44 -19.24 -41.91
CA SER A 872 -25.16 -20.47 -41.17
C SER A 872 -26.46 -21.11 -40.66
N ILE A 873 -26.56 -22.42 -40.81
CA ILE A 873 -27.45 -23.23 -39.97
C ILE A 873 -26.71 -23.41 -38.64
N PRO A 874 -27.37 -23.26 -37.47
CA PRO A 874 -26.73 -23.50 -36.19
C PRO A 874 -26.04 -24.86 -36.14
N SER A 875 -24.85 -24.92 -35.54
CA SER A 875 -24.07 -26.15 -35.36
C SER A 875 -24.76 -27.09 -34.37
N THR A 876 -25.73 -27.87 -34.85
CA THR A 876 -26.36 -28.96 -34.08
C THR A 876 -25.25 -29.87 -33.52
N PRO A 877 -25.22 -30.12 -32.20
CA PRO A 877 -24.10 -30.80 -31.56
C PRO A 877 -23.92 -32.22 -32.09
N SER A 878 -22.67 -32.69 -32.13
CA SER A 878 -22.35 -34.08 -32.49
C SER A 878 -22.89 -35.02 -31.41
N ASN A 879 -24.06 -35.62 -31.66
CA ASN A 879 -24.88 -36.35 -30.69
C ASN A 879 -24.28 -37.74 -30.33
N GLY A 880 -23.14 -37.72 -29.64
CA GLY A 880 -22.38 -38.90 -29.19
C GLY A 880 -21.73 -39.76 -30.27
N MET A 881 -21.78 -39.31 -31.52
CA MET A 881 -21.52 -40.18 -32.67
C MET A 881 -20.02 -40.47 -32.86
N ARG A 882 -19.66 -41.76 -32.89
CA ARG A 882 -18.29 -42.22 -33.16
C ARG A 882 -18.29 -43.30 -34.24
N VAL A 883 -17.19 -43.40 -34.99
CA VAL A 883 -16.95 -44.43 -36.00
C VAL A 883 -15.65 -45.15 -35.61
N LEU A 884 -15.71 -46.47 -35.37
CA LEU A 884 -14.63 -47.22 -34.73
C LEU A 884 -14.41 -48.59 -35.41
N PRO A 885 -13.19 -48.93 -35.86
CA PRO A 885 -12.01 -48.06 -35.93
C PRO A 885 -12.20 -46.93 -36.94
N ASN A 886 -11.42 -45.87 -36.76
CA ASN A 886 -11.22 -44.79 -37.72
C ASN A 886 -9.72 -44.48 -37.72
N PRO A 887 -8.97 -44.74 -38.81
CA PRO A 887 -9.44 -45.14 -40.14
C PRO A 887 -10.09 -46.53 -40.25
N ILE A 888 -10.94 -46.71 -41.27
CA ILE A 888 -11.64 -47.98 -41.56
C ILE A 888 -10.83 -48.84 -42.54
N THR A 889 -10.35 -50.00 -42.06
CA THR A 889 -9.59 -50.96 -42.87
C THR A 889 -10.45 -52.04 -43.54
N ASP A 890 -11.52 -52.52 -42.89
CA ASP A 890 -12.43 -53.55 -43.44
C ASP A 890 -13.91 -53.30 -43.07
N GLN A 891 -14.20 -53.05 -41.80
CA GLN A 891 -15.50 -52.57 -41.32
C GLN A 891 -15.32 -51.65 -40.11
N ALA A 892 -16.31 -50.81 -39.83
CA ALA A 892 -16.41 -50.05 -38.60
C ALA A 892 -17.79 -50.13 -37.98
N LEU A 893 -17.82 -50.05 -36.65
CA LEU A 893 -19.01 -49.83 -35.87
C LEU A 893 -19.23 -48.31 -35.74
N ILE A 894 -20.37 -47.84 -36.22
CA ILE A 894 -20.87 -46.51 -35.91
C ILE A 894 -21.67 -46.64 -34.61
N THR A 895 -21.32 -45.85 -33.59
CA THR A 895 -21.97 -45.87 -32.27
C THR A 895 -22.64 -44.53 -31.98
N PHE A 896 -23.78 -44.58 -31.31
CA PHE A 896 -24.61 -43.43 -30.93
C PHE A 896 -24.89 -43.46 -29.42
N GLU A 897 -24.87 -42.31 -28.74
CA GLU A 897 -25.20 -42.23 -27.30
C GLU A 897 -26.68 -42.50 -27.00
N GLN A 898 -27.54 -42.35 -28.00
CA GLN A 898 -28.97 -42.67 -27.92
C GLN A 898 -29.38 -43.61 -29.06
N THR A 899 -30.43 -44.40 -28.84
CA THR A 899 -30.99 -45.29 -29.86
C THR A 899 -31.52 -44.46 -31.03
N LEU A 900 -30.98 -44.66 -32.24
CA LEU A 900 -31.51 -43.97 -33.42
C LEU A 900 -32.96 -44.38 -33.71
N PRO A 901 -33.84 -43.46 -34.15
CA PRO A 901 -35.18 -43.81 -34.60
C PRO A 901 -35.16 -44.93 -35.65
N ALA A 902 -36.12 -45.84 -35.57
CA ALA A 902 -36.28 -46.87 -36.61
C ALA A 902 -36.73 -46.18 -37.91
N ALA A 903 -36.09 -46.55 -39.03
CA ALA A 903 -36.16 -45.87 -40.33
C ALA A 903 -35.35 -44.56 -40.50
N ALA A 904 -34.64 -44.06 -39.48
CA ALA A 904 -33.71 -42.95 -39.67
C ALA A 904 -32.63 -43.29 -40.72
N ILE A 905 -32.33 -42.34 -41.61
CA ILE A 905 -31.49 -42.55 -42.78
C ILE A 905 -30.07 -42.05 -42.49
N VAL A 906 -29.08 -42.93 -42.68
CA VAL A 906 -27.65 -42.64 -42.49
C VAL A 906 -26.98 -42.57 -43.87
N GLN A 907 -26.66 -41.36 -44.32
CA GLN A 907 -25.98 -41.10 -45.59
C GLN A 907 -24.47 -40.99 -45.37
N ILE A 908 -23.68 -41.66 -46.21
CA ILE A 908 -22.24 -41.48 -46.34
C ILE A 908 -21.97 -40.66 -47.59
N MET A 909 -21.25 -39.56 -47.45
CA MET A 909 -20.89 -38.64 -48.54
C MET A 909 -19.37 -38.58 -48.68
N ASP A 910 -18.89 -38.48 -49.92
CA ASP A 910 -17.48 -38.19 -50.19
C ASP A 910 -17.10 -36.72 -49.88
N ALA A 911 -15.82 -36.39 -50.01
CA ALA A 911 -15.31 -35.03 -49.84
C ALA A 911 -15.84 -34.00 -50.87
N GLN A 912 -16.63 -34.41 -51.87
CA GLN A 912 -17.35 -33.54 -52.80
C GLN A 912 -18.85 -33.45 -52.47
N GLY A 913 -19.28 -34.00 -51.32
CA GLY A 913 -20.67 -33.97 -50.86
C GLY A 913 -21.60 -34.95 -51.59
N ARG A 914 -21.08 -35.85 -52.44
CA ARG A 914 -21.88 -36.82 -53.18
C ARG A 914 -22.19 -38.01 -52.27
N VAL A 915 -23.46 -38.37 -52.13
CA VAL A 915 -23.88 -39.56 -51.36
C VAL A 915 -23.37 -40.83 -52.04
N VAL A 916 -22.35 -41.46 -51.45
CA VAL A 916 -21.74 -42.73 -51.91
C VAL A 916 -22.37 -43.96 -51.27
N ARG A 917 -23.12 -43.79 -50.16
CA ARG A 917 -23.91 -44.86 -49.55
C ARG A 917 -25.08 -44.29 -48.75
N THR A 918 -26.15 -45.07 -48.67
CA THR A 918 -27.24 -44.87 -47.72
C THR A 918 -27.46 -46.15 -46.94
N LEU A 919 -27.61 -46.02 -45.62
CA LEU A 919 -27.95 -47.08 -44.67
C LEU A 919 -29.20 -46.64 -43.89
N THR A 920 -29.90 -47.57 -43.24
CA THR A 920 -31.14 -47.28 -42.51
C THR A 920 -31.08 -47.87 -41.11
N SER A 921 -31.45 -47.07 -40.11
CA SER A 921 -31.53 -47.49 -38.71
C SER A 921 -32.66 -48.50 -38.49
N THR A 922 -32.35 -49.55 -37.73
CA THR A 922 -33.30 -50.57 -37.27
C THR A 922 -33.83 -50.31 -35.86
N GLY A 923 -33.51 -49.16 -35.24
CA GLY A 923 -33.80 -48.89 -33.82
C GLY A 923 -32.66 -49.34 -32.90
N SER A 924 -31.45 -48.82 -33.12
CA SER A 924 -30.22 -49.30 -32.47
C SER A 924 -29.30 -48.16 -32.02
N THR A 925 -28.51 -48.38 -30.96
CA THR A 925 -27.36 -47.52 -30.56
C THR A 925 -26.10 -47.82 -31.37
N THR A 926 -26.10 -48.85 -32.23
CA THR A 926 -24.96 -49.18 -33.10
C THR A 926 -25.39 -49.60 -34.51
N LEU A 927 -24.57 -49.28 -35.51
CA LEU A 927 -24.80 -49.64 -36.92
C LEU A 927 -23.46 -49.97 -37.60
N VAL A 928 -23.40 -51.07 -38.36
CA VAL A 928 -22.15 -51.54 -39.00
C VAL A 928 -21.99 -50.93 -40.40
N LEU A 929 -20.80 -50.40 -40.68
CA LEU A 929 -20.38 -49.89 -41.98
C LEU A 929 -19.25 -50.79 -42.54
N GLU A 930 -19.58 -51.67 -43.48
CA GLU A 930 -18.59 -52.37 -44.30
C GLU A 930 -17.84 -51.37 -45.20
N ARG A 931 -16.51 -51.47 -45.31
CA ARG A 931 -15.70 -50.68 -46.25
C ARG A 931 -16.10 -50.90 -47.69
N ARG A 932 -16.44 -52.14 -48.06
CA ARG A 932 -16.60 -52.66 -49.43
C ARG A 932 -17.23 -51.65 -50.39
N GLY A 933 -16.44 -51.07 -51.31
CA GLY A 933 -16.91 -50.11 -52.31
C GLY A 933 -16.73 -48.62 -51.96
N LEU A 934 -16.19 -48.30 -50.78
CA LEU A 934 -15.58 -46.99 -50.52
C LEU A 934 -14.10 -47.03 -50.93
N THR A 935 -13.63 -45.99 -51.64
CA THR A 935 -12.20 -45.79 -51.91
C THR A 935 -11.51 -45.12 -50.72
N SER A 936 -10.18 -45.22 -50.64
CA SER A 936 -9.37 -44.49 -49.66
C SER A 936 -9.68 -42.98 -49.68
N GLY A 937 -9.83 -42.34 -48.52
CA GLY A 937 -10.15 -40.92 -48.41
C GLY A 937 -11.02 -40.54 -47.21
N VAL A 938 -11.37 -39.26 -47.11
CA VAL A 938 -12.21 -38.69 -46.06
C VAL A 938 -13.68 -38.66 -46.49
N TYR A 939 -14.57 -39.07 -45.58
CA TYR A 939 -16.02 -39.12 -45.78
C TYR A 939 -16.76 -38.39 -44.67
N VAL A 940 -17.96 -37.91 -45.01
CA VAL A 940 -18.91 -37.31 -44.06
C VAL A 940 -20.12 -38.23 -43.92
N LEU A 941 -20.39 -38.67 -42.70
CA LEU A 941 -21.64 -39.31 -42.33
C LEU A 941 -22.64 -38.23 -41.94
N ARG A 942 -23.86 -38.29 -42.46
CA ARG A 942 -25.02 -37.45 -42.06
C ARG A 942 -26.19 -38.35 -41.72
N ILE A 943 -26.91 -38.04 -40.64
CA ILE A 943 -28.16 -38.72 -40.28
C ILE A 943 -29.33 -37.78 -40.49
N THR A 944 -30.39 -38.27 -41.11
CA THR A 944 -31.67 -37.58 -41.25
C THR A 944 -32.82 -38.45 -40.78
N ASP A 945 -33.72 -37.89 -39.98
CA ASP A 945 -34.99 -38.52 -39.60
C ASP A 945 -36.17 -37.64 -40.06
N GLU A 946 -37.19 -38.29 -40.63
CA GLU A 946 -38.29 -37.66 -41.41
C GLU A 946 -37.85 -36.57 -42.44
N GLY A 947 -36.58 -36.58 -42.85
CA GLY A 947 -35.97 -35.59 -43.75
C GLY A 947 -35.19 -34.46 -43.06
N THR A 948 -35.35 -34.29 -41.75
CA THR A 948 -34.60 -33.32 -40.92
C THR A 948 -33.23 -33.90 -40.56
N ALA A 949 -32.16 -33.10 -40.61
CA ALA A 949 -30.83 -33.57 -40.18
C ALA A 949 -30.71 -33.59 -38.65
N ILE A 950 -30.28 -34.73 -38.09
CA ILE A 950 -30.20 -34.97 -36.64
C ILE A 950 -28.80 -35.32 -36.14
N GLY A 951 -27.79 -35.30 -37.02
CA GLY A 951 -26.39 -35.47 -36.64
C GLY A 951 -25.46 -35.65 -37.84
N ALA A 952 -24.16 -35.44 -37.63
CA ALA A 952 -23.11 -35.71 -38.61
C ALA A 952 -21.78 -36.08 -37.94
N ALA A 953 -20.91 -36.79 -38.66
CA ALA A 953 -19.56 -37.15 -38.24
C ALA A 953 -18.61 -37.23 -39.45
N ARG A 954 -17.29 -37.15 -39.21
CA ARG A 954 -16.25 -37.34 -40.24
C ARG A 954 -15.43 -38.59 -39.93
N PHE A 955 -15.04 -39.35 -40.95
CA PHE A 955 -14.19 -40.53 -40.81
C PHE A 955 -13.32 -40.73 -42.07
N VAL A 956 -12.32 -41.61 -41.94
CA VAL A 956 -11.33 -41.93 -42.98
C VAL A 956 -11.47 -43.40 -43.37
N VAL A 957 -11.38 -43.69 -44.67
CA VAL A 957 -11.18 -45.05 -45.21
C VAL A 957 -9.74 -45.12 -45.72
N GLU A 958 -9.03 -46.21 -45.40
CA GLU A 958 -7.56 -46.32 -45.57
C GLU A 958 -7.16 -47.29 -46.69
#